data_AF-A0A846T770-F1
#
_entry.id   AF-A0A846T770-F1
#
_cell.length_a   1.000
_cell.length_b   1.000
_cell.length_c   1.000
_cell.angle_alpha   90.00
_cell.angle_beta   90.00
_cell.angle_gamma   90.00
#
_symmetry.space_group_name_H-M   'P 1'
#
loop_
_entity.id
_entity.type
_entity.pdbx_description
1 polymer ?
#
loop_
_entity_poly.entity_id
_entity_poly.type
_entity_poly.pdbx_seq_one_letter_code
_entity_poly.pdbx_strand_id
1 'polypeptide(L)'
;MGNDRAQWRTKVPHYRRVRYAEVYPGVDLVYYGNPQQLEHDFIVAPGADPAQIQLAISGANRVRVNAEGDLILTVPGGEVVQQAPRIYQVIDGQQQSVAGRYVLQSVESAAATTVNIAMADPMLEPLRVGFEIAHYDPKQPLVIDPVLAYSTFLGGIKEDYGLSIAVESGDAYVTGATLSIDFPVNDPSLVVDSTIAGAKTTDAFVAKFDFTAAGPASLVYSTYLGGSDDKDDIGYGIAVDSDGYAYVTGTTASKDFPVPGSTPKGGKDAFIVTLDASGGGPLSSYSAYWGGTKDDEGRGIALNGAMIYITGYTNSTDFDFPLKNPFQPALLGGTDAFVIQIDNSGAPQYSTYLGGAKDDQGTAIAVDDSGNIYLTGSTASVNFPVTGSATAFDATLSGSLDAFVAKIDPNKIIGPPNQPGMYSLLYSTYLGGSGADSGAGIAVDSSDKAYVTGTTASSDFPVTSNAAQSNYGGNWDAFITKIDPDLIGINSLIHSTYLGGSGLESGASIAVTETSGAVQTYVTGATASINFPVTSDAYDKNLGGGGDAFVAQINDTGSRWLYVTYLGGNNGIDSGAGIAADSSGIYVTGAAIASDFPTTNNAFDRVIGSSKDAFVVKLEEGVTLTVTTKGSGTVKSSNVTGINCRSDCTETYAAGAVVELTAVPVSGWAFAGWSGACSGAGTCTVSMTAAKTVTATFTQYFATVGVFRNGGWYLDDNGNGIWDSCSPGPDLCMSFGQAGDLPIVGDWNGDGKTKIGVFRPGAGAFYLDYNGNDIWDGCGSGPDRCYTNFVLPGDSPVVGDWNGDGKAEIGVFRNNGLWFLDANGNGIWDGCGTDLCLSFGASGKPVIGDWNNDGKAKVGVFNNGTWYLDYNGNGAWDGCSVDRCYYPPASLGLDTDFPVAGHW
;
A
#
# COMPACT_ATOMS: atom_id res chain seq x y z
N MET A 1 46.27 12.70 14.34
CA MET A 1 46.85 11.79 15.34
C MET A 1 48.18 11.28 14.82
N GLY A 2 49.16 11.02 15.70
CA GLY A 2 50.50 10.55 15.34
C GLY A 2 51.43 10.45 16.55
N ASN A 3 52.57 9.78 16.39
CA ASN A 3 53.47 9.36 17.48
C ASN A 3 54.28 10.53 18.08
N ASP A 4 54.33 11.66 17.39
CA ASP A 4 55.00 12.88 17.84
C ASP A 4 53.98 13.87 18.44
N ARG A 5 54.05 14.04 19.77
CA ARG A 5 53.17 14.94 20.53
C ARG A 5 53.35 16.41 20.17
N ALA A 6 54.49 16.82 19.64
CA ALA A 6 54.73 18.20 19.23
C ALA A 6 53.91 18.61 17.99
N GLN A 7 53.41 17.62 17.23
CA GLN A 7 52.60 17.82 16.03
C GLN A 7 51.09 17.75 16.30
N TRP A 8 50.67 17.56 17.54
CA TRP A 8 49.26 17.45 17.88
C TRP A 8 48.58 18.82 17.76
N ARG A 9 47.50 18.87 16.98
CA ARG A 9 46.62 20.04 16.95
C ARG A 9 45.59 19.91 18.07
N THR A 10 45.50 20.93 18.90
CA THR A 10 44.52 21.03 20.00
C THR A 10 43.52 22.15 19.70
N LYS A 11 42.34 22.13 20.35
CA LYS A 11 41.21 23.04 20.10
C LYS A 11 40.65 22.95 18.67
N VAL A 12 40.61 21.75 18.10
CA VAL A 12 39.89 21.51 16.84
C VAL A 12 38.40 21.67 17.13
N PRO A 13 37.68 22.58 16.45
CA PRO A 13 36.25 22.72 16.67
C PRO A 13 35.51 21.47 16.19
N HIS A 14 34.49 21.07 16.93
CA HIS A 14 33.64 19.93 16.58
C HIS A 14 32.41 20.45 15.83
N TYR A 15 32.08 19.82 14.71
CA TYR A 15 30.96 20.21 13.86
C TYR A 15 30.04 18.99 13.68
N ARG A 16 28.75 19.13 14.02
CA ARG A 16 27.71 18.08 13.85
C ARG A 16 27.33 17.87 12.38
N ARG A 17 27.65 18.86 11.54
CA ARG A 17 27.36 18.87 10.10
C ARG A 17 28.47 19.63 9.38
N VAL A 18 28.93 19.06 8.28
CA VAL A 18 29.92 19.64 7.38
C VAL A 18 29.30 19.70 5.99
N ARG A 19 28.98 20.92 5.55
CA ARG A 19 28.59 21.17 4.17
C ARG A 19 29.84 21.42 3.34
N TYR A 20 30.12 20.53 2.40
CA TYR A 20 31.01 20.82 1.29
C TYR A 20 30.17 21.47 0.20
N ALA A 21 30.33 22.78 0.06
CA ALA A 21 29.61 23.51 -0.98
C ALA A 21 30.25 23.26 -2.34
N GLU A 22 29.42 23.14 -3.38
CA GLU A 22 29.87 23.01 -4.77
C GLU A 22 30.86 21.84 -4.97
N VAL A 23 30.59 20.66 -4.37
CA VAL A 23 31.38 19.45 -4.65
C VAL A 23 31.30 19.05 -6.12
N TYR A 24 30.18 19.40 -6.74
CA TYR A 24 30.01 19.56 -8.17
C TYR A 24 29.34 20.91 -8.42
N PRO A 25 29.45 21.50 -9.62
CA PRO A 25 28.73 22.72 -9.98
C PRO A 25 27.24 22.70 -9.60
N GLY A 26 26.86 23.51 -8.62
CA GLY A 26 25.51 23.62 -8.09
C GLY A 26 25.05 22.45 -7.22
N VAL A 27 25.96 21.59 -6.75
CA VAL A 27 25.65 20.48 -5.84
C VAL A 27 26.47 20.60 -4.57
N ASP A 28 25.79 20.70 -3.43
CA ASP A 28 26.41 20.56 -2.13
C ASP A 28 26.39 19.10 -1.68
N LEU A 29 27.41 18.72 -0.93
CA LEU A 29 27.46 17.47 -0.20
C LEU A 29 27.44 17.79 1.28
N VAL A 30 26.38 17.37 1.95
CA VAL A 30 26.20 17.66 3.37
C VAL A 30 26.48 16.40 4.13
N TYR A 31 27.69 16.32 4.69
CA TYR A 31 28.03 15.26 5.62
C TYR A 31 27.51 15.60 7.00
N TYR A 32 26.84 14.66 7.63
CA TYR A 32 26.48 14.73 9.05
C TYR A 32 26.68 13.35 9.65
N GLY A 33 26.82 13.30 10.96
CA GLY A 33 27.18 12.06 11.61
C GLY A 33 27.72 12.28 13.00
N ASN A 34 27.96 11.17 13.66
CA ASN A 34 28.54 11.12 14.99
C ASN A 34 29.90 10.38 14.92
N PRO A 35 30.64 10.21 16.03
CA PRO A 35 32.00 9.67 16.02
C PRO A 35 32.17 8.26 15.41
N GLN A 36 31.09 7.56 15.06
CA GLN A 36 31.09 6.18 14.58
C GLN A 36 30.53 6.01 13.16
N GLN A 37 29.79 6.97 12.61
CA GLN A 37 29.30 6.89 11.23
C GLN A 37 29.04 8.27 10.62
N LEU A 38 29.26 8.35 9.32
CA LEU A 38 29.17 9.55 8.49
C LEU A 38 28.12 9.30 7.39
N GLU A 39 27.04 10.05 7.39
CA GLU A 39 26.04 10.13 6.32
C GLU A 39 26.22 11.33 5.45
N HIS A 40 25.54 11.29 4.31
CA HIS A 40 25.55 12.41 3.40
C HIS A 40 24.26 12.55 2.62
N ASP A 41 23.85 13.80 2.45
CA ASP A 41 22.85 14.19 1.45
C ASP A 41 23.56 14.88 0.29
N PHE A 42 23.06 14.65 -0.93
CA PHE A 42 23.33 15.56 -2.04
C PHE A 42 22.21 16.59 -2.12
N ILE A 43 22.56 17.87 -2.01
CA ILE A 43 21.63 18.99 -2.22
C ILE A 43 21.97 19.60 -3.57
N VAL A 44 21.08 19.38 -4.54
CA VAL A 44 21.21 19.88 -5.90
C VAL A 44 20.43 21.19 -6.00
N ALA A 45 21.12 22.28 -6.27
CA ALA A 45 20.53 23.61 -6.39
C ALA A 45 19.61 23.72 -7.62
N PRO A 46 18.66 24.67 -7.64
CA PRO A 46 17.85 24.96 -8.82
C PRO A 46 18.70 25.11 -10.09
N GLY A 47 18.38 24.30 -11.11
CA GLY A 47 19.02 24.29 -12.41
C GLY A 47 20.34 23.51 -12.49
N ALA A 48 20.83 22.95 -11.38
CA ALA A 48 22.01 22.09 -11.37
C ALA A 48 21.65 20.67 -11.83
N ASP A 49 22.55 20.03 -12.59
CA ASP A 49 22.32 18.70 -13.16
C ASP A 49 22.72 17.60 -12.15
N PRO A 50 21.82 16.79 -11.59
CA PRO A 50 22.17 15.72 -10.66
C PRO A 50 22.99 14.60 -11.29
N ALA A 51 22.98 14.44 -12.64
CA ALA A 51 23.75 13.41 -13.32
C ALA A 51 25.27 13.60 -13.21
N GLN A 52 25.72 14.79 -12.80
CA GLN A 52 27.12 15.09 -12.55
C GLN A 52 27.66 14.41 -11.27
N ILE A 53 26.78 13.92 -10.39
CA ILE A 53 27.17 13.23 -9.17
C ILE A 53 27.66 11.82 -9.53
N GLN A 54 28.95 11.59 -9.32
CA GLN A 54 29.61 10.32 -9.65
C GLN A 54 30.51 9.88 -8.49
N LEU A 55 30.06 8.85 -7.77
CA LEU A 55 30.75 8.26 -6.63
C LEU A 55 31.79 7.26 -7.14
N ALA A 56 33.07 7.59 -7.01
CA ALA A 56 34.14 6.65 -7.30
C ALA A 56 34.29 5.66 -6.13
N ILE A 57 34.09 4.37 -6.41
CA ILE A 57 34.18 3.31 -5.40
C ILE A 57 35.57 2.66 -5.48
N SER A 58 36.26 2.60 -4.34
CA SER A 58 37.55 1.92 -4.18
C SER A 58 37.50 0.99 -2.97
N GLY A 59 38.19 -0.15 -3.04
CA GLY A 59 38.31 -1.11 -1.93
C GLY A 59 37.24 -2.22 -1.89
N ALA A 60 36.25 -2.19 -2.78
CA ALA A 60 35.30 -3.29 -2.97
C ALA A 60 35.83 -4.31 -4.00
N ASN A 61 35.66 -5.60 -3.71
CA ASN A 61 35.96 -6.73 -4.60
C ASN A 61 34.85 -6.94 -5.64
N ARG A 62 33.64 -6.50 -5.35
CA ARG A 62 32.49 -6.57 -6.25
C ARG A 62 31.52 -5.44 -5.92
N VAL A 63 30.92 -4.88 -6.96
CA VAL A 63 29.90 -3.82 -6.83
C VAL A 63 28.72 -4.18 -7.72
N ARG A 64 27.52 -4.15 -7.17
CA ARG A 64 26.28 -4.48 -7.89
C ARG A 64 25.16 -3.55 -7.48
N VAL A 65 24.21 -3.36 -8.38
CA VAL A 65 22.91 -2.77 -8.07
C VAL A 65 21.87 -3.87 -8.23
N ASN A 66 21.07 -4.12 -7.19
CA ASN A 66 20.01 -5.14 -7.23
C ASN A 66 18.76 -4.63 -7.97
N ALA A 67 17.73 -5.46 -8.06
CA ALA A 67 16.49 -5.08 -8.75
C ALA A 67 15.73 -3.96 -8.01
N GLU A 68 15.99 -3.84 -6.72
CA GLU A 68 15.41 -2.87 -5.79
C GLU A 68 16.10 -1.49 -5.88
N GLY A 69 17.24 -1.39 -6.58
CA GLY A 69 17.96 -0.13 -6.77
C GLY A 69 19.00 0.19 -5.69
N ASP A 70 19.31 -0.78 -4.82
CA ASP A 70 20.32 -0.69 -3.76
C ASP A 70 21.72 -0.88 -4.33
N LEU A 71 22.70 -0.15 -3.81
CA LEU A 71 24.11 -0.34 -4.11
C LEU A 71 24.73 -1.33 -3.12
N ILE A 72 25.32 -2.40 -3.64
CA ILE A 72 25.91 -3.47 -2.82
C ILE A 72 27.39 -3.58 -3.14
N LEU A 73 28.22 -3.38 -2.11
CA LEU A 73 29.68 -3.37 -2.16
C LEU A 73 30.22 -4.58 -1.38
N THR A 74 30.73 -5.59 -2.06
CA THR A 74 31.43 -6.69 -1.41
C THR A 74 32.85 -6.25 -1.06
N VAL A 75 33.21 -6.16 0.22
CA VAL A 75 34.53 -5.76 0.73
C VAL A 75 35.20 -6.89 1.51
N PRO A 76 36.52 -6.84 1.79
CA PRO A 76 37.16 -7.78 2.71
C PRO A 76 36.55 -7.67 4.11
N GLY A 77 35.64 -8.58 4.47
CA GLY A 77 34.94 -8.59 5.76
C GLY A 77 33.41 -8.69 5.67
N GLY A 78 32.81 -8.53 4.47
CA GLY A 78 31.36 -8.65 4.29
C GLY A 78 30.82 -7.89 3.08
N GLU A 79 29.50 -7.79 2.98
CA GLU A 79 28.84 -6.86 2.05
C GLU A 79 28.46 -5.58 2.81
N VAL A 80 28.67 -4.42 2.18
CA VAL A 80 28.12 -3.13 2.60
C VAL A 80 27.00 -2.80 1.63
N VAL A 81 25.78 -2.63 2.14
CA VAL A 81 24.60 -2.31 1.36
C VAL A 81 24.21 -0.85 1.62
N GLN A 82 23.95 -0.10 0.56
CA GLN A 82 23.31 1.20 0.60
C GLN A 82 21.96 1.09 -0.10
N GLN A 83 20.88 1.26 0.65
CA GLN A 83 19.52 1.19 0.11
C GLN A 83 19.27 2.30 -0.91
N ALA A 84 18.40 2.04 -1.89
CA ALA A 84 17.95 3.03 -2.86
C ALA A 84 17.55 4.34 -2.15
N PRO A 85 17.98 5.51 -2.66
CA PRO A 85 17.73 6.77 -1.99
C PRO A 85 16.28 7.25 -2.18
N ARG A 86 15.67 7.78 -1.12
CA ARG A 86 14.57 8.75 -1.18
C ARG A 86 15.08 9.99 -1.89
N ILE A 87 14.40 10.42 -2.94
CA ILE A 87 14.70 11.70 -3.58
C ILE A 87 13.50 12.62 -3.36
N TYR A 88 13.71 13.90 -3.10
CA TYR A 88 12.59 14.82 -2.87
C TYR A 88 12.92 16.29 -3.16
N GLN A 89 11.89 17.10 -3.35
CA GLN A 89 11.94 18.56 -3.45
C GLN A 89 11.08 19.18 -2.34
N VAL A 90 11.39 20.41 -1.92
CA VAL A 90 10.52 21.16 -1.02
C VAL A 90 9.87 22.30 -1.82
N ILE A 91 8.56 22.20 -2.06
CA ILE A 91 7.78 23.18 -2.82
C ILE A 91 6.72 23.76 -1.90
N ASP A 92 6.69 25.08 -1.74
CA ASP A 92 5.76 25.79 -0.84
C ASP A 92 5.77 25.27 0.63
N GLY A 93 6.92 24.78 1.09
CA GLY A 93 7.10 24.24 2.44
C GLY A 93 6.65 22.78 2.62
N GLN A 94 6.25 22.09 1.55
CA GLN A 94 5.85 20.69 1.55
C GLN A 94 6.89 19.81 0.83
N GLN A 95 7.18 18.63 1.38
CA GLN A 95 8.12 17.67 0.80
C GLN A 95 7.43 16.84 -0.29
N GLN A 96 7.96 16.87 -1.51
CA GLN A 96 7.49 16.12 -2.68
C GLN A 96 8.51 15.06 -3.07
N SER A 97 8.13 13.77 -3.03
CA SER A 97 9.01 12.67 -3.42
C SER A 97 9.27 12.64 -4.94
N VAL A 98 10.46 12.21 -5.31
CA VAL A 98 10.94 11.94 -6.67
C VAL A 98 11.49 10.52 -6.66
N ALA A 99 11.09 9.68 -7.60
CA ALA A 99 11.61 8.32 -7.67
C ALA A 99 13.10 8.33 -8.10
N GLY A 100 13.91 7.45 -7.53
CA GLY A 100 15.26 7.23 -8.01
C GLY A 100 15.95 6.00 -7.44
N ARG A 101 17.10 5.66 -8.01
CA ARG A 101 17.90 4.48 -7.64
C ARG A 101 19.39 4.69 -7.91
N TYR A 102 20.24 3.84 -7.35
CA TYR A 102 21.64 3.77 -7.76
C TYR A 102 21.79 3.18 -9.17
N VAL A 103 22.81 3.62 -9.91
CA VAL A 103 23.19 3.05 -11.21
C VAL A 103 24.71 2.97 -11.36
N LEU A 104 25.21 1.93 -12.04
CA LEU A 104 26.63 1.78 -12.37
C LEU A 104 26.95 2.57 -13.65
N GLN A 105 27.91 3.49 -13.60
CA GLN A 105 28.17 4.45 -14.68
C GLN A 105 29.36 4.08 -15.59
N SER A 106 30.26 3.18 -15.19
CA SER A 106 31.49 2.89 -15.95
C SER A 106 31.58 1.48 -16.54
N VAL A 107 30.46 0.93 -17.00
CA VAL A 107 30.44 -0.31 -17.80
C VAL A 107 30.08 0.09 -19.23
N GLU A 108 30.86 -0.34 -20.23
CA GLU A 108 30.63 -0.04 -21.67
C GLU A 108 29.26 -0.49 -22.21
N SER A 109 28.40 -1.08 -21.36
CA SER A 109 27.00 -1.32 -21.62
C SER A 109 26.17 -0.92 -20.39
N ALA A 110 25.18 -0.03 -20.60
CA ALA A 110 24.22 0.42 -19.59
C ALA A 110 23.26 -0.68 -19.08
N ALA A 111 23.55 -1.96 -19.38
CA ALA A 111 22.74 -3.12 -19.04
C ALA A 111 23.36 -4.02 -17.95
N ALA A 112 24.54 -3.70 -17.44
CA ALA A 112 25.22 -4.51 -16.43
C ALA A 112 24.80 -4.10 -15.00
N THR A 113 24.13 -5.00 -14.28
CA THR A 113 23.75 -4.84 -12.87
C THR A 113 24.83 -5.31 -11.88
N THR A 114 25.96 -5.82 -12.37
CA THR A 114 27.05 -6.38 -11.54
C THR A 114 28.41 -6.22 -12.21
N VAL A 115 29.41 -5.78 -11.43
CA VAL A 115 30.82 -5.72 -11.85
C VAL A 115 31.71 -6.40 -10.80
N ASN A 116 32.49 -7.40 -11.23
CA ASN A 116 33.54 -8.00 -10.41
C ASN A 116 34.83 -7.19 -10.56
N ILE A 117 35.40 -6.71 -9.45
CA ILE A 117 36.65 -5.95 -9.47
C ILE A 117 37.76 -6.94 -9.09
N ALA A 118 38.50 -7.44 -10.08
CA ALA A 118 39.72 -8.19 -9.83
C ALA A 118 40.69 -7.29 -9.06
N MET A 119 41.26 -7.78 -7.95
CA MET A 119 42.12 -6.97 -7.08
C MET A 119 43.29 -6.33 -7.86
N ALA A 120 43.24 -5.00 -7.93
CA ALA A 120 44.31 -4.07 -8.28
C ALA A 120 45.06 -4.31 -9.61
N ASP A 121 44.45 -3.89 -10.72
CA ASP A 121 45.23 -3.26 -11.80
C ASP A 121 45.22 -1.73 -11.57
N PRO A 122 46.36 -1.10 -11.24
CA PRO A 122 46.45 0.34 -11.04
C PRO A 122 46.27 1.17 -12.34
N MET A 123 46.04 0.55 -13.50
CA MET A 123 45.76 1.23 -14.77
C MET A 123 44.27 1.30 -15.16
N LEU A 124 43.34 0.71 -14.38
CA LEU A 124 41.90 0.75 -14.65
C LEU A 124 41.23 1.95 -13.93
N GLU A 125 40.38 2.70 -14.65
CA GLU A 125 39.55 3.79 -14.07
C GLU A 125 38.67 3.26 -12.91
N PRO A 126 38.50 4.00 -11.81
CA PRO A 126 37.67 3.55 -10.68
C PRO A 126 36.21 3.39 -11.11
N LEU A 127 35.56 2.33 -10.63
CA LEU A 127 34.14 2.12 -10.87
C LEU A 127 33.34 3.29 -10.30
N ARG A 128 32.44 3.86 -11.12
CA ARG A 128 31.59 4.98 -10.73
C ARG A 128 30.15 4.55 -10.53
N VAL A 129 29.54 5.06 -9.47
CA VAL A 129 28.11 4.91 -9.17
C VAL A 129 27.46 6.29 -9.24
N GLY A 130 26.29 6.39 -9.85
CA GLY A 130 25.49 7.61 -9.84
C GLY A 130 24.03 7.30 -9.52
N PHE A 131 23.16 8.24 -9.85
CA PHE A 131 21.73 8.15 -9.60
C PHE A 131 20.96 8.19 -10.91
N GLU A 132 19.96 7.35 -11.02
CA GLU A 132 18.87 7.53 -11.98
C GLU A 132 17.72 8.18 -11.23
N ILE A 133 17.25 9.32 -11.73
CA ILE A 133 16.26 10.17 -11.06
C ILE A 133 15.11 10.41 -12.04
N ALA A 134 13.89 10.18 -11.57
CA ALA A 134 12.68 10.48 -12.33
C ALA A 134 12.50 11.99 -12.56
N HIS A 135 11.49 12.37 -13.33
CA HIS A 135 11.23 13.79 -13.62
C HIS A 135 10.99 14.60 -12.33
N TYR A 136 11.61 15.77 -12.23
CA TYR A 136 11.52 16.71 -11.10
C TYR A 136 11.50 18.16 -11.62
N ASP A 137 11.07 19.13 -10.80
CA ASP A 137 11.07 20.55 -11.17
C ASP A 137 12.48 21.15 -11.05
N PRO A 138 13.17 21.49 -12.16
CA PRO A 138 14.53 22.01 -12.07
C PRO A 138 14.62 23.40 -11.41
N LYS A 139 13.50 24.07 -11.11
CA LYS A 139 13.49 25.38 -10.41
C LYS A 139 13.57 25.25 -8.90
N GLN A 140 13.44 24.04 -8.36
CA GLN A 140 13.45 23.79 -6.92
C GLN A 140 14.67 22.95 -6.53
N PRO A 141 15.22 23.12 -5.32
CA PRO A 141 16.28 22.24 -4.83
C PRO A 141 15.81 20.77 -4.79
N LEU A 142 16.71 19.85 -5.13
CA LEU A 142 16.48 18.40 -5.07
C LEU A 142 17.42 17.78 -4.02
N VAL A 143 16.88 16.92 -3.15
CA VAL A 143 17.60 16.23 -2.07
C VAL A 143 17.53 14.72 -2.29
N ILE A 144 18.62 13.99 -2.02
CA ILE A 144 18.77 12.53 -2.19
C ILE A 144 19.24 11.91 -0.85
N ASP A 145 18.47 10.98 -0.24
CA ASP A 145 18.51 10.52 1.18
C ASP A 145 17.92 9.06 1.40
N PRO A 146 18.54 8.04 2.02
CA PRO A 146 17.97 6.66 2.16
C PRO A 146 16.96 6.39 3.33
N VAL A 147 15.97 5.46 3.18
CA VAL A 147 14.62 5.38 3.84
C VAL A 147 14.45 4.49 5.11
N LEU A 148 14.43 5.09 6.32
CA LEU A 148 13.78 4.60 7.57
C LEU A 148 13.49 5.85 8.43
N ALA A 149 12.24 6.08 8.89
CA ALA A 149 11.86 7.38 9.48
C ALA A 149 12.46 7.63 10.87
N TYR A 150 12.31 6.65 11.77
CA TYR A 150 13.02 6.62 13.06
C TYR A 150 13.07 5.19 13.62
N SER A 151 14.21 4.77 14.15
CA SER A 151 14.36 3.52 14.89
C SER A 151 15.54 3.60 15.85
N THR A 152 15.34 3.28 17.13
CA THR A 152 16.33 3.42 18.20
C THR A 152 16.32 2.23 19.13
N PHE A 153 17.46 1.97 19.78
CA PHE A 153 17.48 1.23 21.04
C PHE A 153 17.05 2.14 22.20
N LEU A 154 16.56 1.51 23.28
CA LEU A 154 16.23 2.10 24.56
C LEU A 154 16.67 1.10 25.64
N GLY A 155 17.82 1.34 26.26
CA GLY A 155 18.40 0.42 27.23
C GLY A 155 19.73 0.89 27.78
N GLY A 156 20.27 0.14 28.72
CA GLY A 156 21.57 0.33 29.35
C GLY A 156 22.45 -0.92 29.24
N ILE A 157 23.29 -1.20 30.23
CA ILE A 157 24.27 -2.29 30.17
C ILE A 157 23.70 -3.70 30.48
N LYS A 158 22.41 -3.81 30.80
CA LYS A 158 21.70 -5.07 31.08
C LYS A 158 20.42 -5.16 30.27
N GLU A 159 19.69 -6.27 30.42
CA GLU A 159 18.53 -6.54 29.59
C GLU A 159 17.38 -5.56 29.85
N ASP A 160 16.81 -5.04 28.78
CA ASP A 160 15.72 -4.08 28.77
C ASP A 160 14.63 -4.53 27.79
N TYR A 161 13.37 -4.30 28.15
CA TYR A 161 12.20 -4.82 27.44
C TYR A 161 11.17 -3.72 27.25
N GLY A 162 10.85 -3.36 26.01
CA GLY A 162 9.66 -2.57 25.69
C GLY A 162 8.46 -3.50 25.60
N LEU A 163 7.41 -3.27 26.41
CA LEU A 163 6.27 -4.18 26.52
C LEU A 163 4.97 -3.58 25.99
N SER A 164 4.81 -2.26 26.05
CA SER A 164 3.64 -1.58 25.52
C SER A 164 3.99 -0.15 25.10
N ILE A 165 3.26 0.35 24.11
CA ILE A 165 3.42 1.68 23.52
C ILE A 165 2.05 2.31 23.31
N ALA A 166 1.94 3.61 23.60
CA ALA A 166 0.79 4.44 23.29
C ALA A 166 1.26 5.70 22.56
N VAL A 167 0.36 6.36 21.82
CA VAL A 167 0.68 7.56 21.03
C VAL A 167 -0.32 8.67 21.33
N GLU A 168 0.18 9.90 21.40
CA GLU A 168 -0.65 11.11 21.41
C GLU A 168 0.01 12.18 20.53
N SER A 169 -0.73 12.66 19.53
CA SER A 169 -0.29 13.76 18.64
C SER A 169 1.14 13.59 18.07
N GLY A 170 1.51 12.37 17.68
CA GLY A 170 2.82 12.04 17.11
C GLY A 170 3.93 11.73 18.12
N ASP A 171 3.70 11.92 19.42
CA ASP A 171 4.62 11.52 20.49
C ASP A 171 4.32 10.07 20.93
N ALA A 172 5.36 9.24 21.11
CA ALA A 172 5.19 7.88 21.62
C ALA A 172 5.57 7.76 23.10
N TYR A 173 4.78 7.00 23.85
CA TYR A 173 4.98 6.69 25.26
C TYR A 173 5.17 5.19 25.40
N VAL A 174 6.31 4.78 25.96
CA VAL A 174 6.71 3.38 26.05
C VAL A 174 6.84 2.99 27.51
N THR A 175 6.27 1.85 27.88
CA THR A 175 6.49 1.22 29.19
C THR A 175 7.12 -0.16 29.02
N GLY A 176 7.77 -0.62 30.08
CA GLY A 176 8.38 -1.94 30.08
C GLY A 176 9.08 -2.31 31.36
N ALA A 177 10.14 -3.10 31.24
CA ALA A 177 10.99 -3.56 32.33
C ALA A 177 12.47 -3.37 32.00
N THR A 178 13.27 -3.00 32.99
CA THR A 178 14.71 -2.77 32.84
C THR A 178 15.50 -3.45 33.96
N LEU A 179 16.59 -4.13 33.61
CA LEU A 179 17.61 -4.60 34.57
C LEU A 179 18.76 -3.60 34.73
N SER A 180 18.76 -2.55 33.91
CA SER A 180 19.88 -1.65 33.69
C SER A 180 19.90 -0.51 34.71
N ILE A 181 20.95 -0.48 35.54
CA ILE A 181 21.22 0.61 36.50
C ILE A 181 21.50 1.96 35.85
N ASP A 182 21.84 1.93 34.57
CA ASP A 182 22.21 3.06 33.74
C ASP A 182 21.26 3.21 32.56
N PHE A 183 20.03 2.69 32.70
CA PHE A 183 19.01 2.88 31.68
C PHE A 183 18.82 4.38 31.39
N PRO A 184 18.40 4.76 30.17
CA PRO A 184 18.45 6.15 29.77
C PRO A 184 17.50 7.03 30.57
N VAL A 185 18.06 8.04 31.24
CA VAL A 185 17.34 9.13 31.89
C VAL A 185 17.93 10.44 31.39
N ASN A 186 17.09 11.26 30.75
CA ASN A 186 17.50 12.53 30.13
C ASN A 186 17.47 13.73 31.11
N ASP A 187 16.62 13.70 32.13
CA ASP A 187 16.61 14.66 33.25
C ASP A 187 16.49 13.92 34.60
N PRO A 188 17.59 13.79 35.37
CA PRO A 188 17.58 13.14 36.68
C PRO A 188 16.61 13.77 37.70
N SER A 189 16.15 15.01 37.49
CA SER A 189 15.19 15.67 38.38
C SER A 189 13.74 15.23 38.17
N LEU A 190 13.45 14.56 37.06
CA LEU A 190 12.13 14.00 36.73
C LEU A 190 12.02 12.52 37.09
N VAL A 191 13.10 11.91 37.56
CA VAL A 191 13.11 10.52 38.01
C VAL A 191 12.24 10.37 39.26
N VAL A 192 11.18 9.58 39.12
CA VAL A 192 10.22 9.25 40.17
C VAL A 192 10.87 8.43 41.28
N ASP A 193 11.69 7.44 40.92
CA ASP A 193 12.45 6.63 41.87
C ASP A 193 13.96 6.73 41.65
N SER A 194 14.65 7.32 42.64
CA SER A 194 16.11 7.50 42.64
C SER A 194 16.89 6.28 43.12
N THR A 195 16.22 5.23 43.61
CA THR A 195 16.82 4.02 44.16
C THR A 195 16.65 2.84 43.22
N ILE A 196 17.42 2.84 42.13
CA ILE A 196 17.47 1.69 41.21
C ILE A 196 17.99 0.46 41.97
N ALA A 197 17.13 -0.54 42.20
CA ALA A 197 17.54 -1.85 42.72
C ALA A 197 18.42 -2.61 41.71
N GLY A 198 18.38 -2.18 40.44
CA GLY A 198 19.09 -2.68 39.27
C GLY A 198 20.41 -3.39 39.60
N ALA A 199 20.40 -4.68 39.32
CA ALA A 199 21.53 -5.58 39.12
C ALA A 199 21.05 -7.04 39.16
N LYS A 200 19.93 -7.33 39.83
CA LYS A 200 19.39 -8.69 39.99
C LYS A 200 17.90 -8.82 39.68
N THR A 201 17.13 -7.73 39.73
CA THR A 201 15.70 -7.69 39.47
C THR A 201 15.36 -6.53 38.55
N THR A 202 14.15 -6.58 37.98
CA THR A 202 13.64 -5.59 37.03
C THR A 202 12.92 -4.44 37.72
N ASP A 203 13.14 -3.22 37.23
CA ASP A 203 12.30 -2.05 37.53
C ASP A 203 11.40 -1.76 36.31
N ALA A 204 10.18 -1.26 36.53
CA ALA A 204 9.37 -0.77 35.42
C ALA A 204 9.91 0.59 34.95
N PHE A 205 9.71 0.93 33.68
CA PHE A 205 10.08 2.26 33.17
C PHE A 205 8.95 2.88 32.37
N VAL A 206 8.99 4.20 32.22
CA VAL A 206 8.17 4.98 31.28
C VAL A 206 9.07 5.95 30.52
N ALA A 207 9.01 5.93 29.19
CA ALA A 207 9.78 6.82 28.33
C ALA A 207 8.86 7.50 27.30
N LYS A 208 9.10 8.79 27.04
CA LYS A 208 8.40 9.56 26.01
C LYS A 208 9.36 9.94 24.88
N PHE A 209 8.95 9.73 23.63
CA PHE A 209 9.68 10.07 22.42
C PHE A 209 8.97 11.12 21.57
N ASP A 210 9.73 12.12 21.13
CA ASP A 210 9.37 13.11 20.10
C ASP A 210 10.19 12.81 18.84
N PHE A 211 9.51 12.38 17.78
CA PHE A 211 10.13 12.00 16.51
C PHE A 211 10.44 13.20 15.60
N THR A 212 10.07 14.41 15.99
CA THR A 212 10.48 15.64 15.31
C THR A 212 11.89 16.08 15.72
N ALA A 213 12.37 15.59 16.87
CA ALA A 213 13.73 15.79 17.36
C ALA A 213 14.67 14.64 16.93
N ALA A 214 15.98 14.89 16.96
CA ALA A 214 17.00 13.93 16.49
C ALA A 214 18.14 13.74 17.50
N GLY A 215 18.60 12.49 17.62
CA GLY A 215 19.62 12.09 18.59
C GLY A 215 19.04 12.07 20.00
N PRO A 216 19.83 12.35 21.04
CA PRO A 216 19.37 12.31 22.43
C PRO A 216 18.15 13.18 22.76
N ALA A 217 17.86 14.20 21.94
CA ALA A 217 16.72 15.09 22.11
C ALA A 217 15.37 14.45 21.72
N SER A 218 15.37 13.31 21.02
CA SER A 218 14.14 12.58 20.74
C SER A 218 13.59 11.89 21.99
N LEU A 219 14.41 11.63 23.02
CA LEU A 219 13.91 11.19 24.33
C LEU A 219 13.51 12.42 25.17
N VAL A 220 12.21 12.66 25.30
CA VAL A 220 11.62 13.83 25.98
C VAL A 220 11.65 13.69 27.49
N TYR A 221 11.32 12.50 28.00
CA TYR A 221 11.59 12.11 29.37
C TYR A 221 11.72 10.60 29.48
N SER A 222 12.35 10.14 30.55
CA SER A 222 12.34 8.73 30.96
C SER A 222 12.47 8.64 32.47
N THR A 223 11.70 7.74 33.09
CA THR A 223 11.71 7.49 34.54
C THR A 223 11.50 6.03 34.86
N TYR A 224 11.95 5.60 36.04
CA TYR A 224 11.67 4.29 36.61
C TYR A 224 10.50 4.35 37.58
N LEU A 225 9.83 3.20 37.67
CA LEU A 225 8.83 2.85 38.66
C LEU A 225 9.29 1.52 39.26
N GLY A 226 9.94 1.57 40.42
CA GLY A 226 10.48 0.40 41.11
C GLY A 226 10.54 0.63 42.60
N GLY A 227 11.01 -0.35 43.37
CA GLY A 227 11.37 -0.15 44.77
C GLY A 227 12.85 -0.39 45.03
N SER A 228 13.28 -0.18 46.28
CA SER A 228 14.67 -0.41 46.67
C SER A 228 15.00 -1.85 47.06
N ASP A 229 14.02 -2.76 47.07
CA ASP A 229 14.23 -4.18 47.32
C ASP A 229 14.53 -4.98 46.03
N ASP A 230 15.27 -6.10 46.17
CA ASP A 230 15.59 -7.02 45.07
C ASP A 230 14.31 -7.78 44.64
N LYS A 231 13.34 -7.06 44.05
CA LYS A 231 12.03 -7.52 43.59
C LYS A 231 11.74 -7.05 42.17
N ASP A 232 10.92 -7.81 41.45
CA ASP A 232 10.58 -7.51 40.06
C ASP A 232 9.37 -6.58 39.99
N ASP A 233 9.54 -5.51 39.23
CA ASP A 233 8.54 -4.52 38.89
C ASP A 233 8.46 -4.39 37.37
N ILE A 234 7.27 -4.53 36.81
CA ILE A 234 7.08 -4.60 35.36
C ILE A 234 5.87 -3.78 34.95
N GLY A 235 6.05 -2.84 34.03
CA GLY A 235 4.94 -2.13 33.37
C GLY A 235 4.49 -2.88 32.12
N TYR A 236 3.28 -3.44 32.14
CA TYR A 236 2.75 -4.27 31.04
C TYR A 236 1.88 -3.49 30.06
N GLY A 237 1.20 -2.44 30.50
CA GLY A 237 0.30 -1.65 29.64
C GLY A 237 0.43 -0.16 29.90
N ILE A 238 0.38 0.64 28.84
CA ILE A 238 0.35 2.10 28.91
C ILE A 238 -0.79 2.67 28.05
N ALA A 239 -1.43 3.72 28.55
CA ALA A 239 -2.35 4.56 27.80
C ALA A 239 -2.01 6.03 28.06
N VAL A 240 -2.37 6.93 27.14
CA VAL A 240 -2.10 8.37 27.24
C VAL A 240 -3.37 9.15 26.92
N ASP A 241 -3.63 10.23 27.66
CA ASP A 241 -4.75 11.13 27.36
C ASP A 241 -4.32 12.30 26.46
N SER A 242 -5.30 13.08 25.99
CA SER A 242 -5.05 14.21 25.08
C SER A 242 -4.29 15.38 25.73
N ASP A 243 -4.13 15.38 27.05
CA ASP A 243 -3.31 16.36 27.77
C ASP A 243 -1.85 15.86 27.95
N GLY A 244 -1.57 14.63 27.52
CA GLY A 244 -0.25 13.98 27.55
C GLY A 244 0.07 13.27 28.86
N TYR A 245 -0.90 13.03 29.75
CA TYR A 245 -0.67 12.24 30.96
C TYR A 245 -0.58 10.76 30.60
N ALA A 246 0.46 10.10 31.10
CA ALA A 246 0.69 8.67 30.86
C ALA A 246 0.15 7.85 32.04
N TYR A 247 -0.66 6.83 31.74
CA TYR A 247 -1.26 5.91 32.70
C TYR A 247 -0.69 4.52 32.47
N VAL A 248 -0.06 3.95 33.49
CA VAL A 248 0.66 2.67 33.38
C VAL A 248 0.07 1.66 34.34
N THR A 249 -0.18 0.45 33.85
CA THR A 249 -0.54 -0.71 34.65
C THR A 249 0.54 -1.78 34.57
N GLY A 250 0.65 -2.59 35.60
CA GLY A 250 1.70 -3.59 35.68
C GLY A 250 1.60 -4.44 36.94
N THR A 251 2.74 -5.00 37.35
CA THR A 251 2.87 -5.74 38.60
C THR A 251 4.11 -5.30 39.36
N THR A 252 4.04 -5.39 40.68
CA THR A 252 5.15 -5.06 41.58
C THR A 252 5.14 -5.99 42.79
N ALA A 253 6.33 -6.45 43.17
CA ALA A 253 6.54 -7.14 44.44
C ALA A 253 7.27 -6.26 45.48
N SER A 254 7.57 -5.02 45.09
CA SER A 254 8.41 -4.10 45.83
C SER A 254 7.63 -3.31 46.86
N LYS A 255 8.08 -3.33 48.11
CA LYS A 255 7.29 -2.77 49.24
C LYS A 255 7.25 -1.25 49.27
N ASP A 256 8.23 -0.62 48.63
CA ASP A 256 8.44 0.82 48.55
C ASP A 256 8.29 1.35 47.12
N PHE A 257 7.62 0.59 46.25
CA PHE A 257 7.24 1.04 44.91
C PHE A 257 6.48 2.40 44.97
N PRO A 258 6.67 3.31 44.00
CA PRO A 258 6.31 4.73 44.11
C PRO A 258 4.80 4.98 43.91
N VAL A 259 3.97 4.40 44.76
CA VAL A 259 2.53 4.67 44.86
C VAL A 259 2.26 5.35 46.20
N PRO A 260 1.80 6.62 46.22
CA PRO A 260 1.58 7.36 47.46
C PRO A 260 0.58 6.70 48.41
N GLY A 261 0.96 6.53 49.69
CA GLY A 261 0.02 6.26 50.79
C GLY A 261 -0.56 4.84 50.87
N SER A 262 -0.04 3.88 50.10
CA SER A 262 -0.41 2.46 50.17
C SER A 262 0.82 1.56 50.00
N THR A 263 0.68 0.27 50.27
CA THR A 263 1.72 -0.74 50.05
C THR A 263 1.11 -1.98 49.42
N PRO A 264 1.87 -2.78 48.66
CA PRO A 264 1.45 -4.11 48.24
C PRO A 264 1.02 -4.96 49.44
N LYS A 265 -0.02 -5.77 49.26
CA LYS A 265 -0.62 -6.67 50.25
C LYS A 265 -0.24 -8.12 50.01
N GLY A 266 0.09 -8.49 48.78
CA GLY A 266 0.39 -9.83 48.33
C GLY A 266 1.86 -10.09 48.03
N GLY A 267 2.11 -11.15 47.26
CA GLY A 267 3.43 -11.49 46.75
C GLY A 267 3.83 -10.60 45.58
N LYS A 268 2.90 -10.44 44.64
CA LYS A 268 2.90 -9.48 43.54
C LYS A 268 1.53 -8.80 43.49
N ASP A 269 1.47 -7.49 43.38
CA ASP A 269 0.22 -6.76 43.24
C ASP A 269 0.18 -5.99 41.92
N ALA A 270 -1.01 -5.82 41.35
CA ALA A 270 -1.17 -4.94 40.21
C ALA A 270 -1.03 -3.48 40.68
N PHE A 271 -0.48 -2.61 39.84
CA PHE A 271 -0.42 -1.18 40.13
C PHE A 271 -1.08 -0.36 39.02
N ILE A 272 -1.46 0.86 39.37
CA ILE A 272 -1.64 1.96 38.43
C ILE A 272 -0.71 3.07 38.85
N VAL A 273 0.00 3.65 37.89
CA VAL A 273 0.75 4.89 38.08
C VAL A 273 0.36 5.86 36.97
N THR A 274 0.04 7.09 37.35
CA THR A 274 -0.14 8.18 36.40
C THR A 274 1.01 9.16 36.52
N LEU A 275 1.61 9.50 35.38
CA LEU A 275 2.63 10.54 35.23
C LEU A 275 2.02 11.74 34.52
N ASP A 276 2.45 12.94 34.90
CA ASP A 276 2.09 14.14 34.16
C ASP A 276 2.78 14.21 32.78
N ALA A 277 2.39 15.18 31.96
CA ALA A 277 2.92 15.37 30.61
C ALA A 277 4.44 15.66 30.54
N SER A 278 5.06 16.03 31.67
CA SER A 278 6.51 16.20 31.77
C SER A 278 7.24 14.94 32.25
N GLY A 279 6.50 13.88 32.61
CA GLY A 279 7.05 12.68 33.25
C GLY A 279 7.25 12.83 34.75
N GLY A 280 6.79 13.93 35.35
CA GLY A 280 6.98 14.25 36.76
C GLY A 280 5.96 13.56 37.66
N GLY A 281 6.45 12.66 38.52
CA GLY A 281 5.75 12.15 39.70
C GLY A 281 4.57 11.18 39.45
N PRO A 282 4.35 10.20 40.35
CA PRO A 282 3.07 9.50 40.48
C PRO A 282 2.03 10.43 41.10
N LEU A 283 0.92 10.65 40.41
CA LEU A 283 -0.16 11.49 40.92
C LEU A 283 -0.97 10.74 41.99
N SER A 284 -1.02 11.29 43.21
CA SER A 284 -1.68 10.66 44.38
C SER A 284 -3.18 10.41 44.22
N SER A 285 -3.83 11.03 43.24
CA SER A 285 -5.26 10.82 42.95
C SER A 285 -5.54 9.64 42.02
N TYR A 286 -4.52 9.10 41.37
CA TYR A 286 -4.67 8.06 40.34
C TYR A 286 -3.79 6.84 40.61
N SER A 287 -2.67 7.03 41.29
CA SER A 287 -1.75 5.95 41.61
C SER A 287 -2.26 5.11 42.78
N ALA A 288 -2.39 3.81 42.58
CA ALA A 288 -2.89 2.86 43.58
C ALA A 288 -2.39 1.43 43.30
N TYR A 289 -2.33 0.59 44.35
CA TYR A 289 -2.19 -0.86 44.21
C TYR A 289 -3.57 -1.52 44.14
N TRP A 290 -3.68 -2.54 43.32
CA TRP A 290 -4.87 -3.33 43.09
C TRP A 290 -4.53 -4.81 43.19
N GLY A 291 -5.08 -5.47 44.19
CA GLY A 291 -4.70 -6.82 44.55
C GLY A 291 -5.21 -7.23 45.93
N GLY A 292 -5.19 -8.53 46.20
CA GLY A 292 -5.52 -9.12 47.49
C GLY A 292 -4.27 -9.59 48.22
N THR A 293 -4.37 -10.70 48.95
CA THR A 293 -3.21 -11.22 49.71
C THR A 293 -2.31 -12.16 48.90
N LYS A 294 -2.59 -12.38 47.62
CA LYS A 294 -1.82 -13.27 46.75
C LYS A 294 -1.29 -12.54 45.53
N ASP A 295 -1.21 -13.20 44.37
CA ASP A 295 -0.57 -12.64 43.19
C ASP A 295 -1.62 -12.06 42.24
N ASP A 296 -1.40 -10.82 41.85
CA ASP A 296 -2.28 -10.00 41.05
C ASP A 296 -1.45 -9.24 40.00
N GLU A 297 -1.86 -9.26 38.74
CA GLU A 297 -1.12 -8.63 37.64
C GLU A 297 -2.04 -7.82 36.75
N GLY A 298 -1.72 -6.53 36.56
CA GLY A 298 -2.34 -5.68 35.55
C GLY A 298 -1.65 -5.90 34.20
N ARG A 299 -2.41 -6.18 33.14
CA ARG A 299 -1.88 -6.53 31.81
C ARG A 299 -2.24 -5.53 30.73
N GLY A 300 -3.43 -4.93 30.80
CA GLY A 300 -3.90 -3.96 29.81
C GLY A 300 -4.59 -2.78 30.46
N ILE A 301 -4.46 -1.61 29.83
CA ILE A 301 -5.08 -0.35 30.25
C ILE A 301 -5.64 0.40 29.04
N ALA A 302 -6.81 1.03 29.21
CA ALA A 302 -7.44 1.88 28.20
C ALA A 302 -8.13 3.08 28.86
N LEU A 303 -8.42 4.13 28.08
CA LEU A 303 -9.04 5.37 28.55
C LEU A 303 -10.29 5.70 27.72
N ASN A 304 -11.33 6.21 28.38
CA ASN A 304 -12.45 6.90 27.72
C ASN A 304 -12.72 8.20 28.48
N GLY A 305 -12.31 9.33 27.90
CA GLY A 305 -12.32 10.62 28.57
C GLY A 305 -11.58 10.57 29.91
N ALA A 306 -12.31 10.79 31.01
CA ALA A 306 -11.80 10.81 32.38
C ALA A 306 -11.83 9.43 33.09
N MET A 307 -12.25 8.37 32.41
CA MET A 307 -12.34 7.03 32.99
C MET A 307 -11.15 6.19 32.56
N ILE A 308 -10.61 5.43 33.50
CA ILE A 308 -9.49 4.51 33.28
C ILE A 308 -10.00 3.08 33.45
N TYR A 309 -9.63 2.20 32.53
CA TYR A 309 -10.08 0.82 32.44
C TYR A 309 -8.89 -0.11 32.43
N ILE A 310 -8.90 -1.11 33.29
CA ILE A 310 -7.77 -2.05 33.43
C ILE A 310 -8.27 -3.46 33.43
N THR A 311 -7.48 -4.32 32.78
CA THR A 311 -7.61 -5.76 32.90
C THR A 311 -6.34 -6.40 33.42
N GLY A 312 -6.50 -7.60 33.93
CA GLY A 312 -5.41 -8.46 34.32
C GLY A 312 -5.93 -9.80 34.77
N TYR A 313 -5.19 -10.44 35.67
CA TYR A 313 -5.64 -11.66 36.32
C TYR A 313 -5.23 -11.70 37.79
N THR A 314 -5.97 -12.49 38.56
CA THR A 314 -5.84 -12.57 40.03
C THR A 314 -6.09 -13.98 40.52
N ASN A 315 -5.33 -14.42 41.52
CA ASN A 315 -5.62 -15.64 42.28
C ASN A 315 -6.06 -15.35 43.74
N SER A 316 -6.25 -14.07 44.04
CA SER A 316 -6.67 -13.52 45.33
C SER A 316 -8.19 -13.67 45.51
N THR A 317 -8.61 -14.35 46.58
CA THR A 317 -10.05 -14.48 46.95
C THR A 317 -10.54 -13.30 47.80
N ASP A 318 -9.60 -12.55 48.34
CA ASP A 318 -9.76 -11.37 49.18
C ASP A 318 -9.20 -10.13 48.46
N PHE A 319 -9.30 -10.12 47.13
CA PHE A 319 -8.94 -9.02 46.27
C PHE A 319 -9.49 -7.72 46.88
N ASP A 320 -8.61 -6.85 47.37
CA ASP A 320 -8.94 -5.84 48.37
C ASP A 320 -9.53 -4.56 47.73
N PHE A 321 -10.09 -4.74 46.55
CA PHE A 321 -10.92 -3.79 45.83
C PHE A 321 -12.37 -3.89 46.35
N PRO A 322 -13.08 -2.77 46.61
CA PRO A 322 -14.49 -2.84 46.91
C PRO A 322 -15.27 -3.20 45.65
N LEU A 323 -15.55 -4.50 45.44
CA LEU A 323 -16.33 -4.99 44.30
C LEU A 323 -17.52 -4.05 44.03
N LYS A 324 -17.47 -3.35 42.91
CA LYS A 324 -18.42 -2.32 42.55
C LYS A 324 -19.22 -2.80 41.35
N ASN A 325 -20.52 -3.04 41.57
CA ASN A 325 -21.43 -3.50 40.53
C ASN A 325 -20.92 -4.71 39.71
N PRO A 326 -20.33 -5.76 40.34
CA PRO A 326 -19.70 -6.84 39.59
C PRO A 326 -20.70 -7.66 38.77
N PHE A 327 -20.28 -8.09 37.58
CA PHE A 327 -20.92 -9.20 36.86
C PHE A 327 -20.71 -10.52 37.62
N GLN A 328 -19.46 -10.82 37.93
CA GLN A 328 -19.03 -11.99 38.68
C GLN A 328 -18.36 -11.50 39.99
N PRO A 329 -18.98 -11.75 41.17
CA PRO A 329 -18.53 -11.20 42.44
C PRO A 329 -17.46 -12.05 43.14
N ALA A 330 -16.98 -13.13 42.52
CA ALA A 330 -16.00 -14.03 43.13
C ALA A 330 -15.15 -14.73 42.09
N LEU A 331 -13.91 -15.03 42.50
CA LEU A 331 -13.02 -15.97 41.82
C LEU A 331 -13.66 -17.38 41.80
N LEU A 332 -13.70 -18.01 40.63
CA LEU A 332 -14.25 -19.36 40.45
C LEU A 332 -13.18 -20.43 40.20
N GLY A 333 -12.02 -20.02 39.67
CA GLY A 333 -10.91 -20.89 39.29
C GLY A 333 -9.65 -20.72 40.14
N GLY A 334 -8.53 -21.18 39.59
CA GLY A 334 -7.20 -20.99 40.19
C GLY A 334 -6.72 -19.55 40.04
N THR A 335 -6.99 -18.97 38.88
CA THR A 335 -6.76 -17.57 38.51
C THR A 335 -7.89 -17.16 37.57
N ASP A 336 -8.54 -16.01 37.78
CA ASP A 336 -9.52 -15.49 36.82
C ASP A 336 -9.05 -14.12 36.30
N ALA A 337 -9.55 -13.75 35.12
CA ALA A 337 -9.38 -12.39 34.63
C ALA A 337 -10.13 -11.41 35.56
N PHE A 338 -9.69 -10.17 35.61
CA PHE A 338 -10.45 -9.10 36.25
C PHE A 338 -10.60 -7.91 35.32
N VAL A 339 -11.65 -7.11 35.52
CA VAL A 339 -11.83 -5.80 34.90
C VAL A 339 -12.09 -4.79 36.00
N ILE A 340 -11.46 -3.62 35.90
CA ILE A 340 -11.64 -2.48 36.80
C ILE A 340 -11.88 -1.22 35.96
N GLN A 341 -12.87 -0.42 36.36
CA GLN A 341 -13.08 0.95 35.90
C GLN A 341 -12.96 1.91 37.10
N ILE A 342 -12.11 2.92 36.97
CA ILE A 342 -11.92 3.97 37.98
C ILE A 342 -12.16 5.35 37.38
N ASP A 343 -12.59 6.28 38.23
CA ASP A 343 -12.72 7.69 37.89
C ASP A 343 -11.44 8.48 38.19
N ASN A 344 -11.47 9.78 37.88
CA ASN A 344 -10.39 10.72 38.12
C ASN A 344 -9.98 10.95 39.59
N SER A 345 -10.72 10.38 40.55
CA SER A 345 -10.36 10.39 41.97
C SER A 345 -9.68 9.10 42.43
N GLY A 346 -9.47 8.15 41.51
CA GLY A 346 -9.02 6.80 41.82
C GLY A 346 -10.13 5.93 42.42
N ALA A 347 -11.38 6.43 42.41
CA ALA A 347 -12.49 5.72 43.02
C ALA A 347 -13.10 4.71 42.02
N PRO A 348 -13.37 3.49 42.48
CA PRO A 348 -13.90 2.45 41.62
C PRO A 348 -15.38 2.63 41.26
N GLN A 349 -15.67 2.53 39.96
CA GLN A 349 -17.01 2.69 39.39
C GLN A 349 -17.60 1.34 38.96
N TYR A 350 -16.75 0.45 38.46
CA TYR A 350 -17.10 -0.91 38.11
C TYR A 350 -15.91 -1.83 38.36
N SER A 351 -16.18 -3.06 38.80
CA SER A 351 -15.15 -4.11 38.85
C SER A 351 -15.77 -5.48 38.86
N THR A 352 -15.15 -6.43 38.19
CA THR A 352 -15.62 -7.81 38.16
C THR A 352 -14.46 -8.78 37.99
N TYR A 353 -14.65 -10.01 38.48
CA TYR A 353 -13.92 -11.16 37.94
C TYR A 353 -14.53 -11.58 36.60
N LEU A 354 -13.81 -12.37 35.82
CA LEU A 354 -14.31 -13.01 34.62
C LEU A 354 -13.54 -14.32 34.40
N GLY A 355 -14.19 -15.44 34.72
CA GLY A 355 -13.55 -16.76 34.63
C GLY A 355 -14.49 -17.90 34.99
N GLY A 356 -13.99 -19.11 34.80
CA GLY A 356 -14.65 -20.38 35.10
C GLY A 356 -13.89 -21.16 36.17
N ALA A 357 -13.87 -22.49 36.07
CA ALA A 357 -13.33 -23.37 37.12
C ALA A 357 -11.82 -23.63 37.02
N LYS A 358 -11.15 -23.14 35.98
CA LYS A 358 -9.70 -23.25 35.73
C LYS A 358 -9.07 -21.87 35.60
N ASP A 359 -7.86 -21.81 35.07
CA ASP A 359 -7.15 -20.55 34.90
C ASP A 359 -7.66 -19.79 33.67
N ASP A 360 -7.96 -18.51 33.88
CA ASP A 360 -8.48 -17.56 32.92
C ASP A 360 -7.70 -16.25 33.08
N GLN A 361 -7.21 -15.68 31.99
CA GLN A 361 -6.31 -14.52 32.03
C GLN A 361 -6.80 -13.44 31.09
N GLY A 362 -6.98 -12.21 31.59
CA GLY A 362 -7.21 -11.03 30.75
C GLY A 362 -5.87 -10.42 30.35
N THR A 363 -5.61 -10.32 29.04
CA THR A 363 -4.30 -9.86 28.50
C THR A 363 -4.36 -8.45 27.93
N ALA A 364 -5.47 -8.07 27.29
CA ALA A 364 -5.64 -6.74 26.72
C ALA A 364 -7.08 -6.25 26.81
N ILE A 365 -7.23 -4.93 26.90
CA ILE A 365 -8.50 -4.22 27.07
C ILE A 365 -8.58 -3.04 26.09
N ALA A 366 -9.76 -2.82 25.52
CA ALA A 366 -10.11 -1.64 24.72
C ALA A 366 -11.47 -1.10 25.17
N VAL A 367 -11.79 0.14 24.83
CA VAL A 367 -13.05 0.78 25.22
C VAL A 367 -13.61 1.56 24.03
N ASP A 368 -14.92 1.46 23.80
CA ASP A 368 -15.60 2.24 22.77
C ASP A 368 -16.00 3.64 23.27
N ASP A 369 -16.51 4.48 22.37
CA ASP A 369 -16.94 5.85 22.68
C ASP A 369 -18.10 5.90 23.68
N SER A 370 -18.89 4.83 23.78
CA SER A 370 -19.98 4.70 24.76
C SER A 370 -19.50 4.24 26.14
N GLY A 371 -18.22 3.90 26.27
CA GLY A 371 -17.62 3.39 27.50
C GLY A 371 -17.86 1.90 27.74
N ASN A 372 -18.26 1.12 26.71
CA ASN A 372 -18.28 -0.33 26.82
C ASN A 372 -16.86 -0.89 26.72
N ILE A 373 -16.60 -1.91 27.53
CA ILE A 373 -15.29 -2.50 27.73
C ILE A 373 -15.19 -3.75 26.87
N TYR A 374 -14.09 -3.86 26.12
CA TYR A 374 -13.75 -5.00 25.28
C TYR A 374 -12.52 -5.67 25.84
N LEU A 375 -12.57 -6.99 25.98
CA LEU A 375 -11.51 -7.77 26.61
C LEU A 375 -11.15 -8.98 25.77
N THR A 376 -9.84 -9.27 25.68
CA THR A 376 -9.32 -10.56 25.22
C THR A 376 -8.34 -11.17 26.21
N GLY A 377 -8.00 -12.42 25.98
CA GLY A 377 -7.24 -13.23 26.90
C GLY A 377 -7.23 -14.69 26.51
N SER A 378 -6.91 -15.55 27.47
CA SER A 378 -6.96 -17.01 27.32
C SER A 378 -7.76 -17.66 28.46
N THR A 379 -8.42 -18.77 28.15
CA THR A 379 -9.24 -19.53 29.10
C THR A 379 -9.01 -21.02 28.96
N ALA A 380 -8.73 -21.69 30.09
CA ALA A 380 -8.71 -23.15 30.17
C ALA A 380 -10.04 -23.72 30.68
N SER A 381 -10.99 -22.84 31.00
CA SER A 381 -12.26 -23.15 31.65
C SER A 381 -13.31 -23.55 30.63
N VAL A 382 -13.79 -24.79 30.67
CA VAL A 382 -14.95 -25.24 29.87
C VAL A 382 -16.27 -24.52 30.23
N ASN A 383 -16.28 -23.85 31.37
CA ASN A 383 -17.39 -23.09 31.93
C ASN A 383 -17.09 -21.59 31.99
N PHE A 384 -16.21 -21.08 31.13
CA PHE A 384 -15.98 -19.64 30.99
C PHE A 384 -17.31 -18.91 30.70
N PRO A 385 -17.55 -17.72 31.27
CA PRO A 385 -18.79 -17.00 31.06
C PRO A 385 -18.98 -16.55 29.60
N VAL A 386 -19.87 -17.23 28.87
CA VAL A 386 -20.28 -16.89 27.49
C VAL A 386 -21.73 -16.42 27.45
N THR A 387 -22.12 -15.58 26.49
CA THR A 387 -23.49 -15.02 26.39
C THR A 387 -24.56 -16.02 25.94
N GLY A 388 -24.19 -17.29 25.78
CA GLY A 388 -25.04 -18.41 25.38
C GLY A 388 -24.83 -18.80 23.92
N SER A 389 -25.11 -20.06 23.58
CA SER A 389 -24.82 -20.66 22.26
C SER A 389 -25.61 -20.08 21.08
N ALA A 390 -26.63 -19.26 21.34
CA ALA A 390 -27.40 -18.56 20.30
C ALA A 390 -26.81 -17.18 19.94
N THR A 391 -25.95 -16.62 20.80
CA THR A 391 -25.41 -15.25 20.66
C THR A 391 -23.89 -15.27 20.46
N ALA A 392 -23.16 -16.08 21.23
CA ALA A 392 -21.72 -16.23 21.08
C ALA A 392 -21.35 -16.84 19.73
N PHE A 393 -20.20 -16.44 19.17
CA PHE A 393 -19.61 -17.08 18.00
C PHE A 393 -19.36 -18.57 18.25
N ASP A 394 -18.69 -18.87 19.36
CA ASP A 394 -18.44 -20.19 19.90
C ASP A 394 -18.69 -20.18 21.42
N ALA A 395 -19.47 -21.15 21.89
CA ALA A 395 -19.81 -21.34 23.30
C ALA A 395 -19.10 -22.54 23.91
N THR A 396 -18.16 -23.16 23.20
CA THR A 396 -17.43 -24.35 23.61
C THR A 396 -15.93 -24.14 23.52
N LEU A 397 -15.23 -24.54 24.59
CA LEU A 397 -13.79 -24.68 24.56
C LEU A 397 -13.42 -25.86 23.65
N SER A 398 -12.72 -25.58 22.55
CA SER A 398 -12.38 -26.58 21.54
C SER A 398 -10.96 -27.12 21.66
N GLY A 399 -10.17 -26.71 22.64
CA GLY A 399 -8.84 -27.22 22.90
C GLY A 399 -8.52 -27.40 24.38
N SER A 400 -7.24 -27.23 24.73
CA SER A 400 -6.81 -27.18 26.15
C SER A 400 -6.83 -25.77 26.73
N LEU A 401 -6.80 -24.77 25.85
CA LEU A 401 -6.76 -23.34 26.12
C LEU A 401 -7.26 -22.65 24.86
N ASP A 402 -8.28 -21.81 24.94
CA ASP A 402 -8.72 -20.99 23.79
C ASP A 402 -8.56 -19.51 24.14
N ALA A 403 -8.44 -18.66 23.11
CA ALA A 403 -8.63 -17.24 23.32
C ALA A 403 -10.09 -16.96 23.66
N PHE A 404 -10.38 -15.81 24.26
CA PHE A 404 -11.76 -15.32 24.39
C PHE A 404 -11.89 -13.87 23.94
N VAL A 405 -13.11 -13.46 23.62
CA VAL A 405 -13.47 -12.06 23.37
C VAL A 405 -14.74 -11.75 24.14
N ALA A 406 -14.72 -10.70 24.96
CA ALA A 406 -15.86 -10.27 25.76
C ALA A 406 -16.13 -8.76 25.61
N LYS A 407 -17.41 -8.35 25.63
CA LYS A 407 -17.90 -6.97 25.69
C LYS A 407 -18.73 -6.79 26.95
N ILE A 408 -18.43 -5.77 27.75
CA ILE A 408 -19.09 -5.45 29.02
C ILE A 408 -19.58 -4.00 28.97
N ASP A 409 -20.84 -3.76 29.34
CA ASP A 409 -21.36 -2.41 29.57
C ASP A 409 -21.38 -2.11 31.08
N PRO A 410 -20.39 -1.39 31.62
CA PRO A 410 -20.27 -1.18 33.07
C PRO A 410 -21.44 -0.41 33.68
N ASN A 411 -22.28 0.25 32.86
CA ASN A 411 -23.42 1.05 33.31
C ASN A 411 -24.75 0.28 33.26
N LYS A 412 -24.80 -0.90 32.66
CA LYS A 412 -26.04 -1.65 32.43
C LYS A 412 -26.25 -2.82 33.38
N ILE A 413 -27.40 -2.77 34.03
CA ILE A 413 -27.94 -3.85 34.87
C ILE A 413 -28.76 -4.79 33.98
N ILE A 414 -28.37 -6.07 33.83
CA ILE A 414 -29.08 -7.05 32.99
C ILE A 414 -29.68 -8.15 33.85
N GLY A 415 -30.96 -8.02 34.25
CA GLY A 415 -31.70 -9.09 34.91
C GLY A 415 -33.15 -8.72 35.27
N PRO A 416 -34.04 -9.68 35.54
CA PRO A 416 -35.37 -9.38 36.09
C PRO A 416 -35.23 -8.70 37.47
N PRO A 417 -36.11 -7.75 37.83
CA PRO A 417 -35.89 -6.79 38.92
C PRO A 417 -35.76 -7.35 40.36
N ASN A 418 -35.65 -8.67 40.58
CA ASN A 418 -35.64 -9.29 41.91
C ASN A 418 -34.75 -10.56 42.05
N GLN A 419 -33.67 -10.70 41.29
CA GLN A 419 -32.63 -11.72 41.57
C GLN A 419 -31.24 -11.08 41.78
N PRO A 420 -30.43 -11.57 42.74
CA PRO A 420 -29.05 -11.10 42.89
C PRO A 420 -28.18 -11.63 41.75
N GLY A 421 -27.55 -10.74 40.98
CA GLY A 421 -26.26 -11.03 40.33
C GLY A 421 -26.20 -11.31 38.83
N MET A 422 -26.95 -10.62 37.97
CA MET A 422 -26.57 -10.53 36.55
C MET A 422 -26.46 -9.06 36.14
N TYR A 423 -25.23 -8.60 35.88
CA TYR A 423 -24.91 -7.24 35.42
C TYR A 423 -24.01 -7.35 34.16
N SER A 424 -24.22 -6.47 33.18
CA SER A 424 -23.24 -5.99 32.17
C SER A 424 -22.54 -6.87 31.11
N LEU A 425 -22.53 -8.22 31.12
CA LEU A 425 -21.88 -8.97 30.01
C LEU A 425 -22.75 -8.94 28.73
N LEU A 426 -22.35 -8.16 27.73
CA LEU A 426 -23.09 -7.96 26.46
C LEU A 426 -22.79 -9.02 25.41
N TYR A 427 -21.53 -9.41 25.29
CA TYR A 427 -21.04 -10.43 24.36
C TYR A 427 -19.90 -11.18 25.03
N SER A 428 -19.82 -12.50 24.84
CA SER A 428 -18.64 -13.28 25.22
C SER A 428 -18.60 -14.62 24.49
N THR A 429 -17.44 -14.93 23.93
CA THR A 429 -17.20 -16.11 23.08
C THR A 429 -15.82 -16.71 23.34
N TYR A 430 -15.69 -18.03 23.11
CA TYR A 430 -14.38 -18.63 22.84
C TYR A 430 -13.94 -18.26 21.41
N LEU A 431 -12.63 -18.26 21.19
CA LEU A 431 -11.99 -18.04 19.90
C LEU A 431 -10.76 -18.98 19.82
N GLY A 432 -10.91 -20.10 19.12
CA GLY A 432 -9.87 -21.12 19.05
C GLY A 432 -10.31 -22.34 18.26
N GLY A 433 -9.45 -23.35 18.23
CA GLY A 433 -9.69 -24.65 17.62
C GLY A 433 -9.17 -25.79 18.50
N SER A 434 -8.74 -26.89 17.90
CA SER A 434 -8.33 -28.11 18.59
C SER A 434 -7.03 -28.02 19.40
N GLY A 435 -6.24 -26.97 19.18
CA GLY A 435 -4.93 -26.72 19.78
C GLY A 435 -4.99 -25.87 21.04
N ALA A 436 -3.97 -25.04 21.23
CA ALA A 436 -3.93 -24.02 22.27
C ALA A 436 -3.91 -22.66 21.58
N ASP A 437 -4.83 -21.79 21.97
CA ASP A 437 -5.04 -20.48 21.37
C ASP A 437 -5.07 -19.42 22.48
N SER A 438 -4.49 -18.26 22.22
CA SER A 438 -4.38 -17.19 23.21
C SER A 438 -4.53 -15.83 22.55
N GLY A 439 -5.44 -15.01 23.09
CA GLY A 439 -5.55 -13.60 22.71
C GLY A 439 -4.47 -12.77 23.42
N ALA A 440 -3.81 -11.89 22.68
CA ALA A 440 -2.72 -11.05 23.20
C ALA A 440 -3.06 -9.55 23.14
N GLY A 441 -3.72 -9.10 22.08
CA GLY A 441 -4.09 -7.70 21.88
C GLY A 441 -5.53 -7.55 21.39
N ILE A 442 -6.19 -6.47 21.80
CA ILE A 442 -7.52 -6.08 21.32
C ILE A 442 -7.59 -4.58 21.04
N ALA A 443 -8.24 -4.20 19.95
CA ALA A 443 -8.56 -2.81 19.60
C ALA A 443 -10.02 -2.72 19.12
N VAL A 444 -10.61 -1.52 19.14
CA VAL A 444 -12.01 -1.29 18.74
C VAL A 444 -12.09 -0.14 17.75
N ASP A 445 -12.87 -0.31 16.68
CA ASP A 445 -13.13 0.75 15.69
C ASP A 445 -14.28 1.67 16.14
N SER A 446 -14.50 2.79 15.45
CA SER A 446 -15.58 3.75 15.77
C SER A 446 -16.98 3.20 15.46
N SER A 447 -17.06 1.99 14.91
CA SER A 447 -18.30 1.25 14.65
C SER A 447 -18.50 0.11 15.65
N ASP A 448 -17.80 0.15 16.79
CA ASP A 448 -17.90 -0.78 17.91
C ASP A 448 -17.49 -2.24 17.59
N LYS A 449 -16.68 -2.46 16.55
CA LYS A 449 -16.15 -3.78 16.18
C LYS A 449 -14.82 -4.05 16.84
N ALA A 450 -14.65 -5.26 17.37
CA ALA A 450 -13.45 -5.70 18.05
C ALA A 450 -12.46 -6.33 17.07
N TYR A 451 -11.19 -5.97 17.18
CA TYR A 451 -10.07 -6.52 16.42
C TYR A 451 -9.11 -7.19 17.39
N VAL A 452 -8.85 -8.47 17.21
CA VAL A 452 -8.08 -9.30 18.13
C VAL A 452 -6.92 -9.93 17.40
N THR A 453 -5.75 -9.88 18.03
CA THR A 453 -4.57 -10.64 17.61
C THR A 453 -4.13 -11.57 18.73
N GLY A 454 -3.42 -12.62 18.34
CA GLY A 454 -2.81 -13.53 19.29
C GLY A 454 -2.06 -14.64 18.59
N THR A 455 -1.96 -15.77 19.27
CA THR A 455 -1.25 -16.95 18.77
C THR A 455 -2.15 -18.16 18.81
N THR A 456 -2.07 -18.99 17.77
CA THR A 456 -2.85 -20.22 17.62
C THR A 456 -1.95 -21.41 17.31
N ALA A 457 -2.15 -22.53 18.01
CA ALA A 457 -1.59 -23.83 17.67
C ALA A 457 -2.57 -24.72 16.87
N SER A 458 -3.71 -24.15 16.47
CA SER A 458 -4.87 -24.87 15.94
C SER A 458 -4.88 -24.83 14.43
N SER A 459 -4.75 -25.98 13.76
CA SER A 459 -4.92 -26.07 12.30
C SER A 459 -6.36 -25.84 11.82
N ASP A 460 -7.30 -25.91 12.76
CA ASP A 460 -8.74 -25.68 12.62
C ASP A 460 -9.19 -24.39 13.32
N PHE A 461 -8.28 -23.43 13.57
CA PHE A 461 -8.66 -22.10 14.04
C PHE A 461 -9.70 -21.48 13.10
N PRO A 462 -10.70 -20.76 13.62
CA PRO A 462 -11.76 -20.19 12.82
C PRO A 462 -11.21 -19.16 11.84
N VAL A 463 -11.25 -19.49 10.54
CA VAL A 463 -10.86 -18.60 9.43
C VAL A 463 -12.05 -18.36 8.51
N THR A 464 -12.16 -17.13 7.99
CA THR A 464 -13.21 -16.80 7.03
C THR A 464 -12.82 -17.22 5.61
N SER A 465 -13.81 -17.45 4.75
CA SER A 465 -13.59 -17.96 3.38
C SER A 465 -12.77 -17.03 2.49
N ASN A 466 -12.73 -15.74 2.83
CA ASN A 466 -12.00 -14.70 2.12
C ASN A 466 -10.67 -14.33 2.80
N ALA A 467 -10.20 -15.09 3.80
CA ALA A 467 -9.01 -14.77 4.58
C ALA A 467 -7.75 -14.56 3.72
N ALA A 468 -6.91 -13.59 4.10
CA ALA A 468 -5.61 -13.33 3.49
C ALA A 468 -4.69 -14.57 3.51
N GLN A 469 -4.75 -15.34 4.59
CA GLN A 469 -4.11 -16.64 4.74
C GLN A 469 -5.12 -17.62 5.37
N SER A 470 -5.59 -18.56 4.56
CA SER A 470 -6.60 -19.55 4.96
C SER A 470 -6.03 -20.84 5.57
N ASN A 471 -4.71 -21.03 5.50
CA ASN A 471 -4.07 -22.26 5.95
C ASN A 471 -3.05 -21.95 7.05
N TYR A 472 -3.06 -22.84 8.03
CA TYR A 472 -2.08 -22.89 9.09
C TYR A 472 -0.69 -23.25 8.54
N GLY A 473 0.28 -22.38 8.79
CA GLY A 473 1.61 -22.45 8.19
C GLY A 473 2.59 -23.36 8.92
N GLY A 474 2.52 -23.41 10.26
CA GLY A 474 3.59 -23.97 11.09
C GLY A 474 3.11 -24.68 12.35
N ASN A 475 3.86 -24.53 13.44
CA ASN A 475 3.55 -25.12 14.75
C ASN A 475 2.78 -24.17 15.66
N TRP A 476 2.93 -22.86 15.43
CA TRP A 476 2.16 -21.78 16.04
C TRP A 476 2.13 -20.64 15.03
N ASP A 477 0.95 -20.16 14.66
CA ASP A 477 0.77 -19.00 13.79
C ASP A 477 0.23 -17.83 14.61
N ALA A 478 0.51 -16.60 14.21
CA ALA A 478 -0.27 -15.47 14.67
C ALA A 478 -1.67 -15.51 14.02
N PHE A 479 -2.66 -14.85 14.62
CA PHE A 479 -3.97 -14.67 13.98
C PHE A 479 -4.44 -13.22 14.06
N ILE A 480 -5.32 -12.84 13.14
CA ILE A 480 -6.04 -11.57 13.17
C ILE A 480 -7.53 -11.84 12.96
N THR A 481 -8.34 -11.43 13.93
CA THR A 481 -9.78 -11.68 13.96
C THR A 481 -10.55 -10.38 14.18
N LYS A 482 -11.58 -10.12 13.37
CA LYS A 482 -12.53 -9.02 13.56
C LYS A 482 -13.90 -9.58 13.94
N ILE A 483 -14.46 -9.09 15.04
CA ILE A 483 -15.75 -9.48 15.59
C ILE A 483 -16.68 -8.27 15.68
N ASP A 484 -17.91 -8.43 15.22
CA ASP A 484 -19.02 -7.54 15.51
C ASP A 484 -19.85 -8.15 16.66
N PRO A 485 -19.70 -7.64 17.90
CA PRO A 485 -20.35 -8.21 19.07
C PRO A 485 -21.87 -7.95 19.13
N ASP A 486 -22.40 -7.09 18.25
CA ASP A 486 -23.83 -6.81 18.17
C ASP A 486 -24.56 -7.78 17.22
N LEU A 487 -23.80 -8.56 16.43
CA LEU A 487 -24.32 -9.68 15.65
C LEU A 487 -24.35 -10.97 16.48
N ILE A 488 -25.16 -11.94 16.02
CA ILE A 488 -25.39 -13.20 16.74
C ILE A 488 -24.74 -14.40 16.07
N GLY A 489 -24.20 -15.30 16.90
CA GLY A 489 -23.67 -16.59 16.46
C GLY A 489 -22.49 -16.43 15.50
N ILE A 490 -22.43 -17.32 14.50
CA ILE A 490 -21.37 -17.32 13.48
C ILE A 490 -21.23 -15.99 12.73
N ASN A 491 -22.29 -15.18 12.62
CA ASN A 491 -22.26 -13.91 11.91
C ASN A 491 -21.49 -12.82 12.67
N SER A 492 -21.24 -13.01 13.97
CA SER A 492 -20.39 -12.08 14.75
C SER A 492 -18.93 -12.14 14.31
N LEU A 493 -18.47 -13.24 13.71
CA LEU A 493 -17.15 -13.30 13.09
C LEU A 493 -17.18 -12.64 11.71
N ILE A 494 -16.61 -11.43 11.60
CA ILE A 494 -16.60 -10.64 10.36
C ILE A 494 -15.49 -11.10 9.42
N HIS A 495 -14.26 -11.20 9.92
CA HIS A 495 -13.15 -11.84 9.21
C HIS A 495 -12.16 -12.45 10.20
N SER A 496 -11.46 -13.50 9.76
CA SER A 496 -10.41 -14.12 10.57
C SER A 496 -9.40 -14.81 9.67
N THR A 497 -8.11 -14.62 9.93
CA THR A 497 -7.00 -15.14 9.13
C THR A 497 -5.86 -15.60 10.03
N TYR A 498 -5.09 -16.58 9.56
CA TYR A 498 -3.75 -16.82 10.07
C TYR A 498 -2.79 -15.72 9.59
N LEU A 499 -1.64 -15.63 10.24
CA LEU A 499 -0.47 -14.86 9.84
C LEU A 499 0.77 -15.64 10.25
N GLY A 500 1.41 -16.31 9.30
CA GLY A 500 2.61 -17.09 9.61
C GLY A 500 3.20 -17.89 8.46
N GLY A 501 4.26 -18.60 8.79
CA GLY A 501 5.02 -19.47 7.89
C GLY A 501 5.25 -20.83 8.54
N SER A 502 6.31 -21.54 8.17
CA SER A 502 6.58 -22.89 8.68
C SER A 502 7.17 -22.93 10.10
N GLY A 503 7.50 -21.77 10.65
CA GLY A 503 8.17 -21.57 11.93
C GLY A 503 7.19 -21.37 13.08
N LEU A 504 7.62 -20.52 14.04
CA LEU A 504 6.80 -20.08 15.15
C LEU A 504 6.51 -18.60 14.97
N GLU A 505 5.25 -18.23 15.00
CA GLU A 505 4.79 -16.85 15.04
C GLU A 505 4.03 -16.58 16.32
N SER A 506 4.08 -15.33 16.78
CA SER A 506 3.27 -14.85 17.89
C SER A 506 2.77 -13.46 17.57
N GLY A 507 1.45 -13.26 17.56
CA GLY A 507 0.86 -11.92 17.52
C GLY A 507 0.83 -11.33 18.93
N ALA A 508 1.41 -10.15 19.13
CA ALA A 508 1.58 -9.55 20.46
C ALA A 508 0.61 -8.39 20.71
N SER A 509 0.42 -7.52 19.72
CA SER A 509 -0.38 -6.30 19.87
C SER A 509 -1.00 -5.88 18.54
N ILE A 510 -2.16 -5.22 18.61
CA ILE A 510 -2.97 -4.79 17.47
C ILE A 510 -3.41 -3.33 17.68
N ALA A 511 -3.35 -2.55 16.60
CA ALA A 511 -3.84 -1.18 16.56
C ALA A 511 -4.74 -0.98 15.34
N VAL A 512 -5.74 -0.11 15.47
CA VAL A 512 -6.62 0.28 14.36
C VAL A 512 -6.64 1.79 14.20
N THR A 513 -6.64 2.27 12.95
CA THR A 513 -6.87 3.68 12.62
C THR A 513 -8.01 3.77 11.62
N GLU A 514 -8.67 4.93 11.56
CA GLU A 514 -9.72 5.20 10.57
C GLU A 514 -9.35 6.39 9.70
N THR A 515 -9.21 6.14 8.40
CA THR A 515 -8.95 7.19 7.41
C THR A 515 -10.05 7.21 6.37
N SER A 516 -10.81 8.31 6.30
CA SER A 516 -11.88 8.50 5.31
C SER A 516 -12.95 7.38 5.30
N GLY A 517 -13.23 6.79 6.47
CA GLY A 517 -14.22 5.73 6.65
C GLY A 517 -13.74 4.31 6.32
N ALA A 518 -12.44 4.12 6.03
CA ALA A 518 -11.82 2.80 5.94
C ALA A 518 -10.96 2.55 7.20
N VAL A 519 -11.15 1.39 7.82
CA VAL A 519 -10.34 0.97 8.97
C VAL A 519 -9.05 0.32 8.47
N GLN A 520 -7.92 0.77 9.00
CA GLN A 520 -6.63 0.16 8.79
C GLN A 520 -6.26 -0.62 10.04
N THR A 521 -5.81 -1.87 9.88
CA THR A 521 -5.45 -2.75 11.00
C THR A 521 -3.98 -3.10 10.93
N TYR A 522 -3.27 -2.87 12.05
CA TYR A 522 -1.84 -3.11 12.18
C TYR A 522 -1.57 -4.09 13.32
N VAL A 523 -0.67 -5.04 13.09
CA VAL A 523 -0.28 -6.05 14.07
C VAL A 523 1.23 -6.13 14.15
N THR A 524 1.76 -6.28 15.36
CA THR A 524 3.15 -6.63 15.61
C THR A 524 3.27 -7.91 16.41
N GLY A 525 4.47 -8.48 16.42
CA GLY A 525 4.78 -9.73 17.06
C GLY A 525 6.19 -10.20 16.73
N ALA A 526 6.40 -11.51 16.80
CA ALA A 526 7.64 -12.16 16.40
C ALA A 526 7.38 -13.30 15.42
N THR A 527 8.31 -13.54 14.50
CA THR A 527 8.29 -14.68 13.57
C THR A 527 9.66 -15.34 13.48
N ALA A 528 9.69 -16.67 13.50
CA ALA A 528 10.87 -17.49 13.22
C ALA A 528 10.80 -18.16 11.84
N SER A 529 9.87 -17.71 10.98
CA SER A 529 9.66 -18.26 9.65
C SER A 529 10.52 -17.56 8.61
N ILE A 530 11.18 -18.33 7.75
CA ILE A 530 11.82 -17.80 6.53
C ILE A 530 10.81 -17.52 5.41
N ASN A 531 9.63 -18.16 5.48
CA ASN A 531 8.54 -18.05 4.51
C ASN A 531 7.35 -17.26 5.08
N PHE A 532 7.60 -16.30 5.98
CA PHE A 532 6.59 -15.36 6.46
C PHE A 532 6.00 -14.58 5.25
N PRO A 533 4.71 -14.20 5.25
CA PRO A 533 4.02 -13.66 4.08
C PRO A 533 4.36 -12.18 3.81
N VAL A 534 5.65 -11.86 3.64
CA VAL A 534 6.14 -10.51 3.36
C VAL A 534 5.60 -9.96 2.05
N THR A 535 5.27 -8.66 2.05
CA THR A 535 4.82 -7.96 0.85
C THR A 535 6.00 -7.52 -0.02
N SER A 536 5.76 -7.22 -1.29
CA SER A 536 6.83 -6.86 -2.23
C SER A 536 7.52 -5.53 -1.90
N ASP A 537 6.86 -4.68 -1.13
CA ASP A 537 7.29 -3.36 -0.67
C ASP A 537 7.81 -3.36 0.78
N ALA A 538 7.95 -4.53 1.40
CA ALA A 538 8.46 -4.69 2.76
C ALA A 538 9.83 -4.03 2.96
N TYR A 539 10.03 -3.39 4.13
CA TYR A 539 11.32 -2.83 4.57
C TYR A 539 12.42 -3.90 4.63
N ASP A 540 12.11 -5.03 5.27
CA ASP A 540 12.92 -6.24 5.24
C ASP A 540 12.06 -7.43 4.82
N LYS A 541 12.62 -8.21 3.89
CA LYS A 541 12.01 -9.38 3.25
C LYS A 541 12.59 -10.69 3.74
N ASN A 542 13.63 -10.65 4.56
CA ASN A 542 14.33 -11.84 5.01
C ASN A 542 14.38 -11.87 6.52
N LEU A 543 14.32 -13.08 7.06
CA LEU A 543 14.64 -13.34 8.45
C LEU A 543 16.15 -13.20 8.64
N GLY A 544 16.59 -12.28 9.50
CA GLY A 544 17.98 -12.05 9.81
C GLY A 544 18.54 -13.08 10.81
N GLY A 545 17.76 -13.49 11.80
CA GLY A 545 18.21 -14.33 12.92
C GLY A 545 17.43 -15.63 13.15
N GLY A 546 17.30 -16.00 14.43
CA GLY A 546 16.45 -17.11 14.89
C GLY A 546 14.98 -16.72 15.01
N GLY A 547 14.68 -15.42 14.99
CA GLY A 547 13.35 -14.83 14.95
C GLY A 547 13.47 -13.30 14.85
N ASP A 548 12.59 -12.65 14.10
CA ASP A 548 12.56 -11.19 14.02
C ASP A 548 11.21 -10.67 14.48
N ALA A 549 11.17 -9.42 14.92
CA ALA A 549 9.89 -8.73 15.07
C ALA A 549 9.24 -8.61 13.68
N PHE A 550 7.93 -8.41 13.64
CA PHE A 550 7.26 -8.07 12.38
C PHE A 550 6.30 -6.90 12.56
N VAL A 551 5.99 -6.25 11.44
CA VAL A 551 4.84 -5.36 11.32
C VAL A 551 4.02 -5.82 10.12
N ALA A 552 2.73 -6.05 10.37
CA ALA A 552 1.77 -6.47 9.35
C ALA A 552 0.58 -5.50 9.33
N GLN A 553 0.13 -5.16 8.13
CA GLN A 553 -1.07 -4.41 7.86
C GLN A 553 -1.99 -5.25 6.96
N ILE A 554 -3.26 -5.32 7.34
CA ILE A 554 -4.29 -6.05 6.59
C ILE A 554 -5.41 -5.09 6.21
N ASN A 555 -6.04 -5.32 5.06
CA ASN A 555 -7.19 -4.51 4.65
C ASN A 555 -8.42 -4.78 5.52
N ASP A 556 -9.38 -3.85 5.53
CA ASP A 556 -10.58 -3.92 6.39
C ASP A 556 -11.46 -5.18 6.17
N THR A 557 -11.39 -5.79 4.98
CA THR A 557 -12.12 -7.03 4.69
C THR A 557 -11.39 -8.29 5.15
N GLY A 558 -10.16 -8.17 5.65
CA GLY A 558 -9.32 -9.28 6.10
C GLY A 558 -8.82 -10.19 4.97
N SER A 559 -8.88 -9.73 3.72
CA SER A 559 -8.70 -10.59 2.54
C SER A 559 -7.34 -10.51 1.87
N ARG A 560 -6.51 -9.55 2.25
CA ARG A 560 -5.13 -9.46 1.76
C ARG A 560 -4.25 -8.63 2.68
N TRP A 561 -2.95 -8.95 2.64
CA TRP A 561 -1.89 -8.14 3.21
C TRP A 561 -1.71 -6.85 2.42
N LEU A 562 -1.67 -5.71 3.12
CA LEU A 562 -1.33 -4.40 2.56
C LEU A 562 0.17 -4.12 2.71
N TYR A 563 0.74 -4.53 3.83
CA TYR A 563 2.17 -4.38 4.12
C TYR A 563 2.58 -5.45 5.13
N VAL A 564 3.68 -6.17 4.91
CA VAL A 564 4.22 -7.13 5.88
C VAL A 564 5.73 -7.13 5.77
N THR A 565 6.42 -6.82 6.87
CA THR A 565 7.89 -6.75 6.93
C THR A 565 8.43 -7.50 8.13
N TYR A 566 9.65 -8.04 8.00
CA TYR A 566 10.47 -8.34 9.17
C TYR A 566 11.06 -7.03 9.75
N LEU A 567 11.45 -7.09 11.01
CA LEU A 567 12.09 -6.02 11.75
C LEU A 567 13.04 -6.65 12.78
N GLY A 568 14.29 -6.86 12.38
CA GLY A 568 15.30 -7.52 13.20
C GLY A 568 16.69 -7.42 12.59
N GLY A 569 17.70 -7.90 13.31
CA GLY A 569 19.07 -8.03 12.83
C GLY A 569 19.47 -9.48 12.55
N ASN A 570 20.74 -9.72 12.23
CA ASN A 570 21.17 -11.03 11.72
C ASN A 570 21.39 -12.11 12.80
N ASN A 571 21.09 -11.85 14.07
CA ASN A 571 21.36 -12.78 15.16
C ASN A 571 20.36 -12.64 16.31
N GLY A 572 20.04 -13.76 16.97
CA GLY A 572 19.15 -13.76 18.13
C GLY A 572 17.68 -13.82 17.73
N ILE A 573 16.81 -13.47 18.67
CA ILE A 573 15.36 -13.38 18.46
C ILE A 573 14.96 -11.95 18.83
N ASP A 574 14.66 -11.14 17.82
CA ASP A 574 14.03 -9.83 18.01
C ASP A 574 12.51 -10.04 18.07
N SER A 575 11.80 -9.25 18.89
CA SER A 575 10.36 -9.45 19.09
C SER A 575 9.63 -8.13 19.30
N GLY A 576 8.57 -7.90 18.53
CA GLY A 576 7.62 -6.80 18.76
C GLY A 576 6.65 -7.16 19.88
N ALA A 577 6.40 -6.21 20.78
CA ALA A 577 5.53 -6.40 21.95
C ALA A 577 4.33 -5.44 21.95
N GLY A 578 4.52 -4.20 21.49
CA GLY A 578 3.47 -3.18 21.45
C GLY A 578 3.43 -2.48 20.11
N ILE A 579 2.23 -2.20 19.60
CA ILE A 579 2.00 -1.34 18.44
C ILE A 579 0.92 -0.30 18.76
N ALA A 580 1.15 0.93 18.34
CA ALA A 580 0.19 2.03 18.36
C ALA A 580 0.22 2.77 17.02
N ALA A 581 -0.85 3.46 16.67
CA ALA A 581 -0.91 4.22 15.43
C ALA A 581 -1.76 5.48 15.61
N ASP A 582 -1.36 6.54 14.92
CA ASP A 582 -2.11 7.78 14.78
C ASP A 582 -1.99 8.29 13.34
N SER A 583 -2.57 9.46 13.05
CA SER A 583 -2.47 10.07 11.71
C SER A 583 -1.05 10.44 11.29
N SER A 584 -0.07 10.35 12.19
CA SER A 584 1.33 10.71 11.95
C SER A 584 2.20 9.48 11.70
N GLY A 585 1.70 8.25 11.89
CA GLY A 585 2.42 7.02 11.61
C GLY A 585 2.05 5.85 12.51
N ILE A 586 2.88 4.81 12.40
CA ILE A 586 2.78 3.56 13.15
C ILE A 586 4.01 3.45 14.06
N TYR A 587 3.80 3.11 15.32
CA TYR A 587 4.84 3.08 16.35
C TYR A 587 4.91 1.68 16.95
N VAL A 588 6.12 1.14 17.03
CA VAL A 588 6.35 -0.23 17.49
C VAL A 588 7.43 -0.23 18.56
N THR A 589 7.18 -0.97 19.64
CA THR A 589 8.19 -1.27 20.65
C THR A 589 8.31 -2.78 20.86
N GLY A 590 9.41 -3.19 21.45
CA GLY A 590 9.71 -4.59 21.69
C GLY A 590 11.09 -4.76 22.30
N ALA A 591 11.67 -5.94 22.09
CA ALA A 591 13.02 -6.27 22.52
C ALA A 591 13.87 -6.68 21.30
N ALA A 592 15.07 -6.12 21.23
CA ALA A 592 16.08 -6.42 20.23
C ALA A 592 17.29 -7.08 20.89
N ILE A 593 17.75 -8.19 20.33
CA ILE A 593 18.96 -8.94 20.73
C ILE A 593 20.09 -8.68 19.74
N ALA A 594 19.74 -8.46 18.48
CA ALA A 594 20.72 -8.29 17.41
C ALA A 594 21.45 -6.95 17.55
N SER A 595 22.78 -6.98 17.57
CA SER A 595 23.60 -5.75 17.57
C SER A 595 23.48 -4.93 16.28
N ASP A 596 22.96 -5.56 15.23
CA ASP A 596 22.67 -4.99 13.92
C ASP A 596 21.17 -4.81 13.67
N PHE A 597 20.34 -4.80 14.73
CA PHE A 597 18.95 -4.36 14.63
C PHE A 597 18.87 -2.99 13.92
N PRO A 598 17.93 -2.81 12.98
CA PRO A 598 17.89 -1.61 12.15
C PRO A 598 17.62 -0.37 12.99
N THR A 599 18.61 0.53 13.09
CA THR A 599 18.48 1.84 13.73
C THR A 599 18.66 2.96 12.72
N THR A 600 17.96 4.07 12.92
CA THR A 600 18.12 5.26 12.09
C THR A 600 19.24 6.15 12.61
N ASN A 601 19.62 7.10 11.77
CA ASN A 601 20.72 7.98 12.08
C ASN A 601 20.34 9.15 13.00
N ASN A 602 19.05 9.51 12.99
CA ASN A 602 18.44 10.42 13.95
C ASN A 602 18.03 9.72 15.27
N ALA A 603 18.31 8.42 15.44
CA ALA A 603 17.97 7.66 16.64
C ALA A 603 18.57 8.23 17.93
N PHE A 604 17.87 8.00 19.04
CA PHE A 604 18.34 8.29 20.38
C PHE A 604 19.62 7.50 20.72
N ASP A 605 19.56 6.19 20.50
CA ASP A 605 20.65 5.23 20.65
C ASP A 605 20.66 4.23 19.49
N ARG A 606 21.86 3.90 19.03
CA ARG A 606 22.13 3.05 17.86
C ARG A 606 22.95 1.82 18.20
N VAL A 607 23.40 1.71 19.45
CA VAL A 607 24.23 0.61 19.90
C VAL A 607 23.48 -0.09 21.01
N ILE A 608 23.28 -1.40 20.84
CA ILE A 608 22.76 -2.21 21.93
C ILE A 608 23.76 -2.18 23.10
N GLY A 609 23.30 -1.75 24.27
CA GLY A 609 24.10 -1.63 25.48
C GLY A 609 24.34 -2.98 26.17
N SER A 610 23.49 -3.96 25.88
CA SER A 610 23.48 -5.27 26.55
C SER A 610 23.29 -6.45 25.57
N SER A 611 22.90 -7.63 26.10
CA SER A 611 22.46 -8.76 25.27
C SER A 611 21.03 -8.63 24.76
N LYS A 612 20.26 -7.65 25.25
CA LYS A 612 18.88 -7.38 24.84
C LYS A 612 18.45 -5.98 25.29
N ASP A 613 18.11 -5.09 24.39
CA ASP A 613 17.56 -3.79 24.74
C ASP A 613 16.14 -3.63 24.22
N ALA A 614 15.37 -2.71 24.82
CA ALA A 614 14.12 -2.31 24.20
C ALA A 614 14.41 -1.56 22.89
N PHE A 615 13.47 -1.57 21.96
CA PHE A 615 13.52 -0.71 20.77
C PHE A 615 12.28 0.16 20.66
N VAL A 616 12.40 1.27 19.92
CA VAL A 616 11.27 2.12 19.52
C VAL A 616 11.43 2.47 18.04
N VAL A 617 10.46 2.07 17.23
CA VAL A 617 10.43 2.27 15.77
C VAL A 617 9.20 3.08 15.39
N LYS A 618 9.38 4.03 14.47
CA LYS A 618 8.29 4.71 13.78
C LYS A 618 8.36 4.39 12.28
N LEU A 619 7.24 3.89 11.74
CA LEU A 619 6.99 3.72 10.32
C LEU A 619 5.99 4.77 9.85
N GLU A 620 6.16 5.27 8.63
CA GLU A 620 5.21 6.23 8.03
C GLU A 620 3.94 5.48 7.55
N GLU A 621 2.77 6.10 7.73
CA GLU A 621 1.50 5.53 7.27
C GLU A 621 1.37 5.69 5.74
N GLY A 622 1.09 4.58 5.03
CA GLY A 622 0.67 4.64 3.64
C GLY A 622 -0.79 5.10 3.52
N VAL A 623 -1.11 5.86 2.48
CA VAL A 623 -2.47 6.31 2.16
C VAL A 623 -3.09 5.49 1.02
N THR A 624 -4.39 5.21 1.13
CA THR A 624 -5.09 4.27 0.24
C THR A 624 -5.64 4.92 -1.03
N LEU A 625 -5.38 4.32 -2.20
CA LEU A 625 -6.04 4.62 -3.47
C LEU A 625 -7.10 3.56 -3.76
N THR A 626 -8.35 3.97 -3.94
CA THR A 626 -9.43 3.09 -4.42
C THR A 626 -9.82 3.45 -5.85
N VAL A 627 -9.92 2.47 -6.73
CA VAL A 627 -10.29 2.64 -8.14
C VAL A 627 -11.59 1.90 -8.44
N THR A 628 -12.57 2.63 -8.97
CA THR A 628 -13.87 2.10 -9.39
C THR A 628 -13.96 2.10 -10.91
N THR A 629 -14.65 1.12 -11.51
CA THR A 629 -14.93 1.09 -12.94
C THR A 629 -16.44 1.19 -13.20
N LYS A 630 -16.84 1.99 -14.20
CA LYS A 630 -18.20 2.11 -14.71
C LYS A 630 -18.21 1.70 -16.18
N GLY A 631 -18.98 0.67 -16.54
CA GLY A 631 -18.86 0.04 -17.86
C GLY A 631 -17.79 -1.05 -17.88
N SER A 632 -17.46 -1.60 -19.06
CA SER A 632 -16.50 -2.70 -19.17
C SER A 632 -15.11 -2.24 -19.61
N GLY A 633 -14.12 -2.48 -18.75
CA GLY A 633 -12.71 -2.20 -18.98
C GLY A 633 -11.86 -2.67 -17.80
N THR A 634 -10.54 -2.51 -17.90
CA THR A 634 -9.60 -2.69 -16.78
C THR A 634 -8.87 -1.39 -16.49
N VAL A 635 -8.42 -1.23 -15.24
CA VAL A 635 -7.51 -0.15 -14.85
C VAL A 635 -6.27 -0.78 -14.22
N LYS A 636 -5.08 -0.27 -14.56
CA LYS A 636 -3.82 -0.70 -13.95
C LYS A 636 -2.98 0.50 -13.56
N SER A 637 -2.21 0.38 -12.49
CA SER A 637 -1.11 1.33 -12.23
C SER A 637 0.05 1.07 -13.21
N SER A 638 0.59 2.12 -13.82
CA SER A 638 1.61 2.02 -14.88
C SER A 638 3.03 2.32 -14.41
N ASN A 639 3.19 3.19 -13.41
CA ASN A 639 4.49 3.60 -12.87
C ASN A 639 4.82 2.95 -11.51
N VAL A 640 3.84 2.32 -10.88
CA VAL A 640 3.95 1.58 -9.62
C VAL A 640 3.17 0.27 -9.73
N THR A 641 3.51 -0.72 -8.91
CA THR A 641 2.74 -1.97 -8.80
C THR A 641 1.54 -1.80 -7.86
N GLY A 642 0.56 -2.71 -7.91
CA GLY A 642 -0.60 -2.72 -7.00
C GLY A 642 -1.94 -2.75 -7.73
N ILE A 643 -2.42 -1.58 -8.17
CA ILE A 643 -3.75 -1.47 -8.81
C ILE A 643 -3.85 -2.31 -10.09
N ASN A 644 -4.81 -3.23 -10.13
CA ASN A 644 -5.20 -4.02 -11.30
C ASN A 644 -6.71 -4.34 -11.25
N CYS A 645 -7.52 -3.33 -11.58
CA CYS A 645 -8.97 -3.35 -11.47
C CYS A 645 -9.60 -4.35 -12.42
N ARG A 646 -9.80 -5.53 -11.84
CA ARG A 646 -10.60 -6.70 -12.22
C ARG A 646 -10.53 -7.72 -11.09
N SER A 647 -9.39 -7.76 -10.41
CA SER A 647 -9.12 -8.56 -9.22
C SER A 647 -8.72 -7.69 -8.02
N ASP A 648 -8.01 -6.58 -8.26
CA ASP A 648 -7.53 -5.69 -7.20
C ASP A 648 -7.81 -4.22 -7.54
N CYS A 649 -8.71 -3.60 -6.78
CA CYS A 649 -9.18 -2.25 -7.02
C CYS A 649 -8.76 -1.23 -5.95
N THR A 650 -7.97 -1.63 -4.97
CA THR A 650 -7.59 -0.76 -3.85
C THR A 650 -6.12 -0.99 -3.58
N GLU A 651 -5.32 0.01 -3.24
CA GLU A 651 -3.93 -0.20 -2.87
C GLU A 651 -3.45 0.87 -1.89
N THR A 652 -2.55 0.52 -0.98
CA THR A 652 -1.91 1.48 -0.07
C THR A 652 -0.58 1.95 -0.67
N TYR A 653 -0.37 3.25 -0.72
CA TYR A 653 0.86 3.87 -1.22
C TYR A 653 1.44 4.80 -0.18
N ALA A 654 2.76 4.95 -0.09
CA ALA A 654 3.37 5.94 0.81
C ALA A 654 2.78 7.35 0.60
N ALA A 655 2.61 8.11 1.68
CA ALA A 655 2.17 9.49 1.60
C ALA A 655 3.09 10.31 0.66
N GLY A 656 2.49 11.03 -0.28
CA GLY A 656 3.16 11.77 -1.35
C GLY A 656 3.48 10.97 -2.62
N ALA A 657 3.26 9.66 -2.65
CA ALA A 657 3.48 8.85 -3.85
C ALA A 657 2.63 9.33 -5.03
N VAL A 658 3.14 9.20 -6.26
CA VAL A 658 2.39 9.56 -7.47
C VAL A 658 2.03 8.29 -8.22
N VAL A 659 0.74 8.02 -8.36
CA VAL A 659 0.22 6.82 -9.04
C VAL A 659 -0.35 7.21 -10.39
N GLU A 660 0.18 6.63 -11.46
CA GLU A 660 -0.36 6.77 -12.81
C GLU A 660 -1.26 5.60 -13.15
N LEU A 661 -2.49 5.88 -13.59
CA LEU A 661 -3.48 4.88 -13.93
C LEU A 661 -3.72 4.87 -15.44
N THR A 662 -3.73 3.65 -16.00
CA THR A 662 -4.05 3.38 -17.40
C THR A 662 -5.35 2.58 -17.47
N ALA A 663 -6.31 3.08 -18.24
CA ALA A 663 -7.56 2.40 -18.54
C ALA A 663 -7.44 1.65 -19.87
N VAL A 664 -7.81 0.37 -19.89
CA VAL A 664 -7.86 -0.45 -21.11
C VAL A 664 -9.30 -0.92 -21.31
N PRO A 665 -10.02 -0.39 -22.31
CA PRO A 665 -11.36 -0.88 -22.61
C PRO A 665 -11.34 -2.33 -23.09
N VAL A 666 -12.43 -3.06 -22.87
CA VAL A 666 -12.64 -4.35 -23.55
C VAL A 666 -13.21 -4.12 -24.96
N SER A 667 -13.16 -5.14 -25.83
CA SER A 667 -13.74 -5.06 -27.18
C SER A 667 -15.20 -4.60 -27.16
N GLY A 668 -15.55 -3.67 -28.05
CA GLY A 668 -16.87 -3.03 -28.11
C GLY A 668 -17.08 -1.90 -27.10
N TRP A 669 -16.05 -1.49 -26.36
CA TRP A 669 -16.09 -0.37 -25.42
C TRP A 669 -14.97 0.61 -25.68
N ALA A 670 -15.21 1.89 -25.43
CA ALA A 670 -14.22 2.95 -25.44
C ALA A 670 -14.07 3.53 -24.03
N PHE A 671 -12.86 3.97 -23.69
CA PHE A 671 -12.65 4.72 -22.47
C PHE A 671 -13.21 6.14 -22.63
N ALA A 672 -14.17 6.50 -21.77
CA ALA A 672 -14.87 7.78 -21.83
C ALA A 672 -14.24 8.86 -20.93
N GLY A 673 -13.52 8.45 -19.87
CA GLY A 673 -12.78 9.37 -19.01
C GLY A 673 -12.77 8.99 -17.54
N TRP A 674 -11.95 9.74 -16.80
CA TRP A 674 -11.74 9.66 -15.37
C TRP A 674 -12.63 10.65 -14.60
N SER A 675 -12.93 10.31 -13.35
CA SER A 675 -13.52 11.21 -12.34
C SER A 675 -13.02 10.85 -10.94
N GLY A 676 -13.24 11.72 -9.95
CA GLY A 676 -12.70 11.56 -8.59
C GLY A 676 -11.38 12.30 -8.42
N ALA A 677 -10.34 11.62 -7.94
CA ALA A 677 -9.02 12.21 -7.68
C ALA A 677 -8.24 12.60 -8.96
N CYS A 678 -8.71 12.18 -10.13
CA CYS A 678 -8.28 12.66 -11.45
C CYS A 678 -9.51 12.82 -12.36
N SER A 679 -9.39 13.59 -13.45
CA SER A 679 -10.53 13.92 -14.33
C SER A 679 -10.15 14.02 -15.81
N GLY A 680 -11.10 13.75 -16.69
CA GLY A 680 -10.93 13.89 -18.15
C GLY A 680 -10.49 12.60 -18.84
N ALA A 681 -10.17 12.64 -20.13
CA ALA A 681 -9.83 11.44 -20.92
C ALA A 681 -8.31 11.19 -21.10
N GLY A 682 -7.46 12.06 -20.53
CA GLY A 682 -6.00 11.93 -20.59
C GLY A 682 -5.42 10.96 -19.56
N THR A 683 -4.10 10.98 -19.39
CA THR A 683 -3.40 10.22 -18.34
C THR A 683 -3.93 10.61 -16.96
N CYS A 684 -4.34 9.63 -16.16
CA CYS A 684 -4.74 9.88 -14.77
C CYS A 684 -3.52 9.74 -13.87
N THR A 685 -3.15 10.82 -13.20
CA THR A 685 -2.06 10.86 -12.24
C THR A 685 -2.63 11.28 -10.89
N VAL A 686 -2.40 10.48 -9.86
CA VAL A 686 -2.94 10.67 -8.51
C VAL A 686 -1.79 10.85 -7.52
N SER A 687 -1.66 12.03 -6.94
CA SER A 687 -0.74 12.26 -5.81
C SER A 687 -1.40 11.78 -4.51
N MET A 688 -0.79 10.83 -3.84
CA MET A 688 -1.31 10.13 -2.68
C MET A 688 -1.00 10.90 -1.40
N THR A 689 -1.67 12.03 -1.20
CA THR A 689 -1.50 12.87 0.02
C THR A 689 -2.53 12.58 1.11
N ALA A 690 -3.52 11.76 0.78
CA ALA A 690 -4.61 11.30 1.63
C ALA A 690 -5.25 10.09 0.91
N ALA A 691 -6.17 9.40 1.58
CA ALA A 691 -6.97 8.40 0.90
C ALA A 691 -7.76 9.03 -0.26
N LYS A 692 -7.73 8.39 -1.43
CA LYS A 692 -8.29 8.94 -2.68
C LYS A 692 -9.09 7.89 -3.44
N THR A 693 -10.10 8.35 -4.16
CA THR A 693 -10.91 7.50 -5.04
C THR A 693 -10.88 8.01 -6.47
N VAL A 694 -10.65 7.12 -7.44
CA VAL A 694 -10.74 7.39 -8.88
C VAL A 694 -11.80 6.50 -9.50
N THR A 695 -12.58 7.02 -10.45
CA THR A 695 -13.52 6.24 -11.25
C THR A 695 -13.17 6.31 -12.73
N ALA A 696 -12.94 5.16 -13.37
CA ALA A 696 -12.81 5.01 -14.82
C ALA A 696 -14.17 4.72 -15.45
N THR A 697 -14.59 5.53 -16.42
CA THR A 697 -15.83 5.28 -17.18
C THR A 697 -15.51 4.76 -18.57
N PHE A 698 -16.19 3.68 -18.96
CA PHE A 698 -16.16 3.08 -20.29
C PHE A 698 -17.57 3.15 -20.90
N THR A 699 -17.64 3.46 -22.19
CA THR A 699 -18.88 3.54 -22.98
C THR A 699 -18.84 2.56 -24.14
N GLN A 700 -19.92 1.80 -24.34
CA GLN A 700 -20.02 0.82 -25.41
C GLN A 700 -20.14 1.52 -26.78
N TYR A 701 -19.47 1.01 -27.82
CA TYR A 701 -19.66 1.42 -29.22
C TYR A 701 -19.86 0.19 -30.12
N PHE A 702 -20.63 0.37 -31.20
CA PHE A 702 -20.99 -0.68 -32.15
C PHE A 702 -20.48 -0.32 -33.56
N ALA A 703 -20.17 -1.32 -34.39
CA ALA A 703 -19.80 -1.10 -35.80
C ALA A 703 -21.07 -0.84 -36.63
N THR A 704 -21.08 0.21 -37.44
CA THR A 704 -22.24 0.63 -38.24
C THR A 704 -22.15 0.08 -39.67
N VAL A 705 -23.19 -0.61 -40.16
CA VAL A 705 -23.28 -1.15 -41.53
C VAL A 705 -24.36 -0.40 -42.33
N GLY A 706 -24.36 -0.45 -43.66
CA GLY A 706 -25.37 0.28 -44.44
C GLY A 706 -25.52 -0.16 -45.89
N VAL A 707 -26.62 0.26 -46.51
CA VAL A 707 -26.95 -0.03 -47.93
C VAL A 707 -27.33 1.25 -48.69
N PHE A 708 -26.98 1.31 -49.98
CA PHE A 708 -27.39 2.37 -50.89
C PHE A 708 -28.39 1.84 -51.93
N ARG A 709 -29.50 2.54 -52.14
CA ARG A 709 -30.56 2.14 -53.09
C ARG A 709 -31.24 3.35 -53.72
N ASN A 710 -31.26 3.39 -55.06
CA ASN A 710 -32.00 4.39 -55.84
C ASN A 710 -31.72 5.86 -55.45
N GLY A 711 -30.47 6.19 -55.09
CA GLY A 711 -30.09 7.56 -54.67
C GLY A 711 -30.21 7.83 -53.16
N GLY A 712 -30.73 6.88 -52.38
CA GLY A 712 -30.82 6.99 -50.91
C GLY A 712 -29.84 6.07 -50.18
N TRP A 713 -29.32 6.54 -49.05
CA TRP A 713 -28.52 5.77 -48.09
C TRP A 713 -29.40 5.34 -46.91
N TYR A 714 -29.16 4.13 -46.42
CA TYR A 714 -29.82 3.52 -45.27
C TYR A 714 -28.74 2.89 -44.39
N LEU A 715 -28.38 3.58 -43.30
CA LEU A 715 -27.26 3.22 -42.43
C LEU A 715 -27.81 2.77 -41.07
N ASP A 716 -27.34 1.62 -40.60
CA ASP A 716 -27.51 1.13 -39.22
C ASP A 716 -26.59 1.97 -38.32
N ASP A 717 -27.10 3.12 -37.90
CA ASP A 717 -26.37 4.15 -37.15
C ASP A 717 -26.13 3.72 -35.69
N ASN A 718 -27.00 2.86 -35.17
CA ASN A 718 -26.88 2.34 -33.80
C ASN A 718 -25.99 1.08 -33.72
N GLY A 719 -25.67 0.45 -34.86
CA GLY A 719 -24.75 -0.68 -35.01
C GLY A 719 -25.26 -2.01 -34.45
N ASN A 720 -26.58 -2.18 -34.33
CA ASN A 720 -27.17 -3.40 -33.79
C ASN A 720 -27.40 -4.50 -34.85
N GLY A 721 -27.12 -4.22 -36.12
CA GLY A 721 -27.30 -5.13 -37.25
C GLY A 721 -28.75 -5.33 -37.69
N ILE A 722 -29.68 -4.52 -37.18
CA ILE A 722 -31.12 -4.60 -37.43
C ILE A 722 -31.62 -3.26 -37.96
N TRP A 723 -32.46 -3.31 -38.99
CA TRP A 723 -33.13 -2.12 -39.50
C TRP A 723 -34.32 -1.71 -38.62
N ASP A 724 -34.19 -0.61 -37.89
CA ASP A 724 -35.13 -0.11 -36.86
C ASP A 724 -35.88 1.17 -37.27
N SER A 725 -35.91 1.48 -38.58
CA SER A 725 -36.57 2.64 -39.23
C SER A 725 -35.81 3.96 -39.20
N CYS A 726 -36.07 4.81 -40.21
CA CYS A 726 -35.47 6.14 -40.35
C CYS A 726 -35.96 7.12 -39.27
N SER A 727 -35.17 8.16 -38.98
CA SER A 727 -35.51 9.31 -38.12
C SER A 727 -37.02 9.66 -38.13
N PRO A 728 -37.71 9.59 -36.96
CA PRO A 728 -37.15 9.63 -35.60
C PRO A 728 -36.66 8.26 -35.05
N GLY A 729 -36.53 7.22 -35.88
CA GLY A 729 -35.89 5.96 -35.51
C GLY A 729 -34.36 6.08 -35.32
N PRO A 730 -33.72 5.04 -34.75
CA PRO A 730 -32.30 5.02 -34.41
C PRO A 730 -31.37 4.76 -35.61
N ASP A 731 -31.91 4.56 -36.81
CA ASP A 731 -31.14 4.41 -38.05
C ASP A 731 -31.24 5.64 -38.94
N LEU A 732 -30.22 5.83 -39.77
CA LEU A 732 -30.05 7.03 -40.57
C LEU A 732 -30.45 6.79 -42.03
N CYS A 733 -31.31 7.68 -42.54
CA CYS A 733 -31.75 7.70 -43.94
C CYS A 733 -31.50 9.08 -44.53
N MET A 734 -30.80 9.13 -45.66
CA MET A 734 -30.47 10.39 -46.31
C MET A 734 -30.54 10.26 -47.83
N SER A 735 -30.88 11.37 -48.49
CA SER A 735 -30.98 11.48 -49.94
C SER A 735 -29.74 12.20 -50.47
N PHE A 736 -28.63 11.47 -50.54
CA PHE A 736 -27.36 11.96 -51.09
C PHE A 736 -26.99 11.10 -52.31
N GLY A 737 -27.53 11.49 -53.47
CA GLY A 737 -27.33 10.80 -54.75
C GLY A 737 -28.58 10.75 -55.62
N GLN A 738 -28.44 10.10 -56.78
CA GLN A 738 -29.51 9.86 -57.76
C GLN A 738 -29.54 8.39 -58.17
N ALA A 739 -30.65 7.96 -58.76
CA ALA A 739 -30.75 6.61 -59.30
C ALA A 739 -29.69 6.38 -60.40
N GLY A 740 -28.90 5.32 -60.25
CA GLY A 740 -27.79 4.99 -61.15
C GLY A 740 -26.41 5.49 -60.70
N ASP A 741 -26.34 6.27 -59.61
CA ASP A 741 -25.06 6.57 -58.96
C ASP A 741 -24.50 5.32 -58.26
N LEU A 742 -23.17 5.26 -58.11
CA LEU A 742 -22.44 4.23 -57.37
C LEU A 742 -22.02 4.80 -56.00
N PRO A 743 -22.25 4.08 -54.89
CA PRO A 743 -21.87 4.54 -53.56
C PRO A 743 -20.35 4.46 -53.37
N ILE A 744 -19.78 5.47 -52.72
CA ILE A 744 -18.41 5.50 -52.23
C ILE A 744 -18.38 6.07 -50.81
N VAL A 745 -17.36 5.73 -50.04
CA VAL A 745 -17.20 6.19 -48.66
C VAL A 745 -15.72 6.47 -48.39
N GLY A 746 -15.45 7.45 -47.53
CA GLY A 746 -14.09 7.84 -47.17
C GLY A 746 -14.08 8.93 -46.11
N ASP A 747 -12.97 9.05 -45.37
CA ASP A 747 -12.73 10.20 -44.50
C ASP A 747 -12.18 11.36 -45.33
N TRP A 748 -13.06 12.15 -45.93
CA TRP A 748 -12.65 13.20 -46.87
C TRP A 748 -11.90 14.36 -46.18
N ASN A 749 -12.20 14.63 -44.91
CA ASN A 749 -11.72 15.81 -44.18
C ASN A 749 -10.63 15.48 -43.13
N GLY A 750 -10.40 14.20 -42.83
CA GLY A 750 -9.35 13.70 -41.94
C GLY A 750 -9.73 13.78 -40.46
N ASP A 751 -11.03 13.75 -40.14
CA ASP A 751 -11.52 13.82 -38.75
C ASP A 751 -11.63 12.45 -38.05
N GLY A 752 -11.18 11.39 -38.72
CA GLY A 752 -11.21 10.01 -38.25
C GLY A 752 -12.58 9.35 -38.42
N LYS A 753 -13.56 10.00 -39.04
CA LYS A 753 -14.88 9.44 -39.33
C LYS A 753 -15.06 9.25 -40.83
N THR A 754 -15.65 8.12 -41.22
CA THR A 754 -16.04 7.87 -42.60
C THR A 754 -17.27 8.71 -42.97
N LYS A 755 -17.23 9.38 -44.12
CA LYS A 755 -18.35 10.13 -44.71
C LYS A 755 -18.82 9.42 -45.98
N ILE A 756 -20.02 9.76 -46.43
CA ILE A 756 -20.60 9.23 -47.66
C ILE A 756 -20.21 10.05 -48.89
N GLY A 757 -20.37 9.45 -50.07
CA GLY A 757 -20.20 10.12 -51.35
C GLY A 757 -20.76 9.27 -52.48
N VAL A 758 -20.97 9.86 -53.65
CA VAL A 758 -21.46 9.12 -54.83
C VAL A 758 -20.63 9.42 -56.07
N PHE A 759 -20.45 8.39 -56.89
CA PHE A 759 -19.91 8.53 -58.24
C PHE A 759 -21.05 8.38 -59.25
N ARG A 760 -21.17 9.34 -60.18
CA ARG A 760 -22.19 9.35 -61.24
C ARG A 760 -21.57 8.93 -62.57
N PRO A 761 -21.77 7.68 -63.04
CA PRO A 761 -21.13 7.19 -64.26
C PRO A 761 -21.51 7.99 -65.52
N GLY A 762 -22.80 8.35 -65.64
CA GLY A 762 -23.30 9.09 -66.81
C GLY A 762 -22.73 10.52 -66.94
N ALA A 763 -22.23 11.10 -65.85
CA ALA A 763 -21.60 12.41 -65.83
C ALA A 763 -20.07 12.35 -65.65
N GLY A 764 -19.52 11.16 -65.35
CA GLY A 764 -18.10 11.00 -65.01
C GLY A 764 -17.68 11.87 -63.82
N ALA A 765 -18.50 11.94 -62.77
CA ALA A 765 -18.32 12.91 -61.69
C ALA A 765 -18.45 12.29 -60.29
N PHE A 766 -17.61 12.75 -59.36
CA PHE A 766 -17.67 12.45 -57.93
C PHE A 766 -18.41 13.57 -57.18
N TYR A 767 -19.22 13.21 -56.19
CA TYR A 767 -19.91 14.11 -55.27
C TYR A 767 -19.68 13.61 -53.85
N LEU A 768 -19.04 14.41 -53.01
CA LEU A 768 -18.58 14.01 -51.68
C LEU A 768 -19.27 14.89 -50.62
N ASP A 769 -19.85 14.25 -49.61
CA ASP A 769 -20.33 14.92 -48.40
C ASP A 769 -19.12 15.26 -47.54
N TYR A 770 -18.50 16.41 -47.83
CA TYR A 770 -17.17 16.70 -47.32
C TYR A 770 -17.21 17.20 -45.87
N ASN A 771 -18.32 17.81 -45.45
CA ASN A 771 -18.51 18.28 -44.08
C ASN A 771 -19.12 17.19 -43.17
N GLY A 772 -19.69 16.12 -43.74
CA GLY A 772 -20.32 15.02 -43.01
C GLY A 772 -21.64 15.42 -42.35
N ASN A 773 -22.42 16.29 -42.99
CA ASN A 773 -23.72 16.74 -42.48
C ASN A 773 -24.90 16.00 -43.13
N ASP A 774 -24.63 15.02 -44.00
CA ASP A 774 -25.60 14.16 -44.67
C ASP A 774 -26.54 14.88 -45.66
N ILE A 775 -26.20 16.12 -46.04
CA ILE A 775 -27.02 16.99 -46.89
C ILE A 775 -26.16 17.50 -48.05
N TRP A 776 -26.68 17.38 -49.28
CA TRP A 776 -26.01 17.99 -50.43
C TRP A 776 -26.14 19.51 -50.42
N ASP A 777 -25.04 20.20 -50.11
CA ASP A 777 -24.95 21.66 -49.96
C ASP A 777 -24.46 22.39 -51.22
N GLY A 778 -24.21 21.67 -52.30
CA GLY A 778 -23.78 22.21 -53.59
C GLY A 778 -22.26 22.24 -53.79
N CYS A 779 -21.83 22.45 -55.03
CA CYS A 779 -20.42 22.32 -55.42
C CYS A 779 -19.64 23.63 -55.51
N GLY A 780 -18.29 23.53 -55.46
CA GLY A 780 -17.35 24.64 -55.70
C GLY A 780 -16.69 25.12 -54.41
N SER A 781 -16.97 26.36 -54.00
CA SER A 781 -16.60 26.89 -52.68
C SER A 781 -17.64 26.55 -51.58
N GLY A 782 -18.54 25.61 -51.88
CA GLY A 782 -19.50 25.06 -50.91
C GLY A 782 -18.82 24.12 -49.91
N PRO A 783 -19.51 23.72 -48.84
CA PRO A 783 -18.96 22.81 -47.85
C PRO A 783 -18.83 21.37 -48.36
N ASP A 784 -19.51 21.01 -49.46
CA ASP A 784 -19.36 19.76 -50.20
C ASP A 784 -18.48 19.89 -51.44
N ARG A 785 -17.93 18.75 -51.90
CA ARG A 785 -17.03 18.72 -53.06
C ARG A 785 -17.65 17.96 -54.22
N CYS A 786 -17.46 18.49 -55.43
CA CYS A 786 -17.65 17.68 -56.64
C CYS A 786 -16.44 17.78 -57.56
N TYR A 787 -16.11 16.67 -58.20
CA TYR A 787 -15.02 16.60 -59.14
C TYR A 787 -15.55 16.11 -60.48
N THR A 788 -15.49 17.01 -61.47
CA THR A 788 -15.94 16.79 -62.84
C THR A 788 -14.72 16.89 -63.76
N ASN A 789 -14.58 16.00 -64.75
CA ASN A 789 -13.45 15.89 -65.71
C ASN A 789 -12.29 14.94 -65.34
N PHE A 790 -12.39 14.19 -64.24
CA PHE A 790 -11.38 13.18 -63.87
C PHE A 790 -11.60 11.82 -64.58
N VAL A 791 -12.78 11.59 -65.18
CA VAL A 791 -13.27 10.23 -65.48
C VAL A 791 -13.74 10.05 -66.92
N LEU A 792 -13.46 8.88 -67.50
CA LEU A 792 -14.00 8.46 -68.80
C LEU A 792 -15.22 7.52 -68.64
N PRO A 793 -16.15 7.49 -69.60
CA PRO A 793 -17.26 6.55 -69.57
C PRO A 793 -16.77 5.09 -69.49
N GLY A 794 -17.20 4.36 -68.45
CA GLY A 794 -16.84 2.95 -68.23
C GLY A 794 -15.78 2.71 -67.15
N ASP A 795 -15.21 3.77 -66.57
CA ASP A 795 -14.28 3.69 -65.43
C ASP A 795 -15.03 3.31 -64.14
N SER A 796 -14.39 2.54 -63.26
CA SER A 796 -14.90 2.18 -61.92
C SER A 796 -14.32 3.10 -60.85
N PRO A 797 -15.13 3.66 -59.93
CA PRO A 797 -14.64 4.56 -58.89
C PRO A 797 -13.87 3.79 -57.81
N VAL A 798 -12.79 4.39 -57.32
CA VAL A 798 -11.97 3.89 -56.22
C VAL A 798 -11.63 5.04 -55.27
N VAL A 799 -11.49 4.75 -53.97
CA VAL A 799 -11.25 5.74 -52.91
C VAL A 799 -10.24 5.18 -51.90
N GLY A 800 -9.25 5.98 -51.54
CA GLY A 800 -8.23 5.61 -50.54
C GLY A 800 -7.31 6.78 -50.22
N ASP A 801 -6.62 6.70 -49.08
CA ASP A 801 -5.55 7.64 -48.70
C ASP A 801 -4.27 7.28 -49.48
N TRP A 802 -4.09 7.89 -50.64
CA TRP A 802 -3.00 7.53 -51.55
C TRP A 802 -1.66 8.14 -51.11
N ASN A 803 -1.70 9.25 -50.38
CA ASN A 803 -0.51 10.03 -50.02
C ASN A 803 -0.06 9.83 -48.56
N GLY A 804 -0.92 9.28 -47.70
CA GLY A 804 -0.69 8.98 -46.29
C GLY A 804 -0.95 10.17 -45.36
N ASP A 805 -1.78 11.15 -45.76
CA ASP A 805 -2.08 12.34 -44.96
C ASP A 805 -3.28 12.16 -44.00
N GLY A 806 -3.90 10.97 -44.01
CA GLY A 806 -5.07 10.63 -43.22
C GLY A 806 -6.40 11.00 -43.88
N LYS A 807 -6.41 11.51 -45.12
CA LYS A 807 -7.62 11.81 -45.88
C LYS A 807 -7.79 10.83 -47.03
N ALA A 808 -9.04 10.49 -47.32
CA ALA A 808 -9.36 9.70 -48.49
C ALA A 808 -9.41 10.59 -49.75
N GLU A 809 -8.69 10.20 -50.79
CA GLU A 809 -8.77 10.79 -52.12
C GLU A 809 -9.54 9.90 -53.12
N ILE A 810 -9.94 10.51 -54.23
CA ILE A 810 -10.64 9.82 -55.31
C ILE A 810 -9.68 9.20 -56.31
N GLY A 811 -10.15 8.22 -57.06
CA GLY A 811 -9.42 7.61 -58.14
C GLY A 811 -10.35 6.82 -59.05
N VAL A 812 -9.82 6.33 -60.17
CA VAL A 812 -10.54 5.43 -61.07
C VAL A 812 -9.70 4.24 -61.51
N PHE A 813 -10.39 3.12 -61.68
CA PHE A 813 -9.86 1.89 -62.28
C PHE A 813 -10.50 1.66 -63.65
N ARG A 814 -9.67 1.43 -64.67
CA ARG A 814 -10.10 1.10 -66.03
C ARG A 814 -9.99 -0.40 -66.26
N ASN A 815 -10.97 -0.99 -66.94
CA ASN A 815 -11.10 -2.43 -67.21
C ASN A 815 -9.94 -3.07 -68.01
N ASN A 816 -8.90 -2.31 -68.36
CA ASN A 816 -7.65 -2.81 -68.92
C ASN A 816 -6.49 -2.90 -67.89
N GLY A 817 -6.78 -2.71 -66.60
CA GLY A 817 -5.81 -2.79 -65.51
C GLY A 817 -5.09 -1.50 -65.18
N LEU A 818 -5.56 -0.36 -65.70
CA LEU A 818 -4.96 0.95 -65.43
C LEU A 818 -5.67 1.67 -64.30
N TRP A 819 -4.89 2.23 -63.38
CA TRP A 819 -5.35 3.03 -62.25
C TRP A 819 -4.91 4.47 -62.41
N PHE A 820 -5.81 5.41 -62.14
CA PHE A 820 -5.56 6.84 -62.14
C PHE A 820 -6.04 7.39 -60.80
N LEU A 821 -5.11 7.74 -59.91
CA LEU A 821 -5.39 8.12 -58.53
C LEU A 821 -4.98 9.57 -58.31
N ASP A 822 -5.91 10.38 -57.81
CA ASP A 822 -5.72 11.81 -57.50
C ASP A 822 -4.91 11.94 -56.21
N ALA A 823 -3.59 11.71 -56.29
CA ALA A 823 -2.76 11.57 -55.10
C ALA A 823 -2.52 12.89 -54.36
N ASN A 824 -2.73 14.04 -55.02
CA ASN A 824 -2.64 15.35 -54.38
C ASN A 824 -4.00 15.84 -53.84
N GLY A 825 -5.08 15.10 -54.10
CA GLY A 825 -6.43 15.35 -53.59
C GLY A 825 -7.10 16.62 -54.11
N ASN A 826 -6.64 17.17 -55.25
CA ASN A 826 -7.15 18.43 -55.78
C ASN A 826 -8.35 18.24 -56.73
N GLY A 827 -8.70 17.00 -57.07
CA GLY A 827 -9.83 16.64 -57.93
C GLY A 827 -9.61 16.86 -59.42
N ILE A 828 -8.36 17.13 -59.83
CA ILE A 828 -7.95 17.43 -61.20
C ILE A 828 -6.86 16.44 -61.61
N TRP A 829 -6.95 15.91 -62.83
CA TRP A 829 -5.87 15.10 -63.37
C TRP A 829 -4.70 15.96 -63.83
N ASP A 830 -3.62 15.97 -63.05
CA ASP A 830 -2.38 16.71 -63.29
C ASP A 830 -1.32 15.89 -64.04
N GLY A 831 -1.63 14.63 -64.34
CA GLY A 831 -0.73 13.69 -65.03
C GLY A 831 0.11 12.87 -64.06
N CYS A 832 0.68 11.76 -64.56
CA CYS A 832 1.35 10.72 -63.76
C CYS A 832 2.62 11.18 -62.99
N GLY A 833 3.03 12.44 -63.11
CA GLY A 833 4.15 13.02 -62.36
C GLY A 833 3.74 13.71 -61.06
N THR A 834 2.45 14.05 -60.94
CA THR A 834 1.85 14.68 -59.75
C THR A 834 0.83 13.73 -59.14
N ASP A 835 0.04 13.09 -59.98
CA ASP A 835 -0.90 12.02 -59.63
C ASP A 835 -0.29 10.64 -59.89
N LEU A 836 -0.97 9.58 -59.43
CA LEU A 836 -0.48 8.21 -59.60
C LEU A 836 -1.13 7.52 -60.80
N CYS A 837 -0.29 6.98 -61.69
CA CYS A 837 -0.66 6.07 -62.76
C CYS A 837 -0.11 4.68 -62.47
N LEU A 838 -0.96 3.70 -62.23
CA LEU A 838 -0.54 2.33 -61.93
C LEU A 838 -1.08 1.35 -62.98
N SER A 839 -0.38 0.23 -63.13
CA SER A 839 -0.77 -0.85 -64.04
C SER A 839 -0.79 -2.17 -63.28
N PHE A 840 -1.90 -2.44 -62.60
CA PHE A 840 -2.05 -3.55 -61.68
C PHE A 840 -3.39 -4.27 -61.90
N GLY A 841 -3.35 -5.57 -62.24
CA GLY A 841 -4.53 -6.44 -62.40
C GLY A 841 -5.41 -6.11 -63.62
N ALA A 842 -5.33 -6.93 -64.68
CA ALA A 842 -5.92 -6.58 -65.98
C ALA A 842 -7.42 -6.92 -66.17
N SER A 843 -8.05 -7.76 -65.32
CA SER A 843 -9.41 -8.27 -65.59
C SER A 843 -10.23 -8.63 -64.34
N GLY A 844 -10.39 -7.73 -63.38
CA GLY A 844 -11.22 -7.99 -62.19
C GLY A 844 -11.83 -6.74 -61.56
N LYS A 845 -12.45 -6.91 -60.39
CA LYS A 845 -13.06 -5.82 -59.61
C LYS A 845 -11.99 -5.14 -58.75
N PRO A 846 -11.89 -3.80 -58.72
CA PRO A 846 -10.87 -3.10 -57.94
C PRO A 846 -11.14 -3.25 -56.43
N VAL A 847 -10.07 -3.40 -55.65
CA VAL A 847 -10.09 -3.42 -54.18
C VAL A 847 -8.96 -2.54 -53.66
N ILE A 848 -9.15 -1.97 -52.47
CA ILE A 848 -8.28 -0.94 -51.91
C ILE A 848 -8.08 -1.22 -50.44
N GLY A 849 -6.87 -1.01 -49.94
CA GLY A 849 -6.57 -1.15 -48.52
C GLY A 849 -5.09 -0.90 -48.24
N ASP A 850 -4.77 -0.61 -46.98
CA ASP A 850 -3.39 -0.59 -46.52
C ASP A 850 -2.95 -2.01 -46.13
N TRP A 851 -2.44 -2.75 -47.12
CA TRP A 851 -2.15 -4.17 -46.97
C TRP A 851 -0.95 -4.46 -46.04
N ASN A 852 -0.04 -3.50 -45.89
CA ASN A 852 1.23 -3.67 -45.15
C ASN A 852 1.34 -2.73 -43.94
N ASN A 853 0.28 -1.97 -43.63
CA ASN A 853 0.17 -1.10 -42.46
C ASN A 853 1.21 0.05 -42.45
N ASP A 854 1.51 0.62 -43.62
CA ASP A 854 2.44 1.75 -43.77
C ASP A 854 1.76 3.13 -43.79
N GLY A 855 0.44 3.16 -43.61
CA GLY A 855 -0.38 4.36 -43.60
C GLY A 855 -0.83 4.82 -44.98
N LYS A 856 -0.56 4.06 -46.06
CA LYS A 856 -1.03 4.38 -47.42
C LYS A 856 -1.90 3.28 -48.01
N ALA A 857 -3.02 3.68 -48.57
CA ALA A 857 -3.87 2.80 -49.37
C ALA A 857 -3.12 2.30 -50.61
N LYS A 858 -3.24 1.01 -50.88
CA LYS A 858 -2.65 0.32 -52.04
C LYS A 858 -3.74 -0.29 -52.90
N VAL A 859 -3.39 -0.56 -54.15
CA VAL A 859 -4.32 -1.11 -55.14
C VAL A 859 -4.37 -2.64 -55.08
N GLY A 860 -5.45 -3.21 -55.59
CA GLY A 860 -5.62 -4.64 -55.71
C GLY A 860 -6.78 -4.97 -56.65
N VAL A 861 -6.83 -6.21 -57.12
CA VAL A 861 -7.92 -6.69 -57.98
C VAL A 861 -8.42 -8.05 -57.49
N PHE A 862 -9.75 -8.19 -57.41
CA PHE A 862 -10.42 -9.47 -57.22
C PHE A 862 -10.89 -10.01 -58.56
N ASN A 863 -10.39 -11.17 -58.96
CA ASN A 863 -10.72 -11.82 -60.22
C ASN A 863 -10.97 -13.31 -60.00
N ASN A 864 -12.11 -13.79 -60.48
CA ASN A 864 -12.54 -15.19 -60.43
C ASN A 864 -12.31 -15.89 -59.08
N GLY A 865 -12.80 -15.28 -57.98
CA GLY A 865 -12.64 -15.84 -56.64
C GLY A 865 -11.26 -15.63 -56.00
N THR A 866 -10.31 -14.99 -56.69
CA THR A 866 -8.94 -14.79 -56.21
C THR A 866 -8.63 -13.31 -56.00
N TRP A 867 -7.98 -12.99 -54.88
CA TRP A 867 -7.50 -11.63 -54.59
C TRP A 867 -6.04 -11.50 -55.00
N TYR A 868 -5.71 -10.41 -55.69
CA TYR A 868 -4.35 -10.02 -56.07
C TYR A 868 -4.10 -8.62 -55.49
N LEU A 869 -3.15 -8.48 -54.57
CA LEU A 869 -2.91 -7.23 -53.84
C LEU A 869 -1.48 -6.74 -54.09
N ASP A 870 -1.35 -5.46 -54.45
CA ASP A 870 -0.07 -4.75 -54.60
C ASP A 870 0.52 -4.52 -53.21
N TYR A 871 1.27 -5.50 -52.71
CA TYR A 871 1.66 -5.52 -51.30
C TYR A 871 2.88 -4.62 -51.02
N ASN A 872 3.75 -4.46 -52.02
CA ASN A 872 4.92 -3.59 -51.92
C ASN A 872 4.59 -2.13 -52.29
N GLY A 873 3.40 -1.87 -52.87
CA GLY A 873 2.89 -0.54 -53.18
C GLY A 873 3.57 0.11 -54.39
N ASN A 874 4.18 -0.67 -55.28
CA ASN A 874 4.91 -0.14 -56.44
C ASN A 874 4.04 0.07 -57.69
N GLY A 875 2.76 -0.33 -57.63
CA GLY A 875 1.80 -0.18 -58.72
C GLY A 875 2.00 -1.13 -59.91
N ALA A 876 2.83 -2.17 -59.76
CA ALA A 876 3.14 -3.16 -60.77
C ALA A 876 2.92 -4.59 -60.24
N TRP A 877 2.62 -5.52 -61.14
CA TRP A 877 2.48 -6.94 -60.78
C TRP A 877 3.84 -7.64 -60.77
N ASP A 878 4.33 -8.00 -59.58
CA ASP A 878 5.62 -8.67 -59.34
C ASP A 878 5.48 -10.16 -59.01
N GLY A 879 4.25 -10.67 -58.96
CA GLY A 879 3.94 -12.05 -58.61
C GLY A 879 3.72 -12.26 -57.12
N CYS A 880 3.00 -13.33 -56.76
CA CYS A 880 2.48 -13.59 -55.40
C CYS A 880 3.54 -13.74 -54.28
N SER A 881 4.84 -13.71 -54.59
CA SER A 881 5.92 -13.74 -53.59
C SER A 881 6.34 -12.36 -53.12
N VAL A 882 6.15 -11.34 -53.96
CA VAL A 882 6.44 -9.93 -53.68
C VAL A 882 5.12 -9.21 -53.39
N ASP A 883 4.14 -9.43 -54.26
CA ASP A 883 2.73 -9.14 -54.04
C ASP A 883 2.04 -10.24 -53.22
N ARG A 884 0.74 -10.10 -52.96
CA ARG A 884 -0.03 -11.14 -52.27
C ARG A 884 -1.17 -11.67 -53.12
N CYS A 885 -1.27 -13.00 -53.16
CA CYS A 885 -2.41 -13.71 -53.70
C CYS A 885 -3.15 -14.41 -52.57
N TYR A 886 -4.44 -14.16 -52.44
CA TYR A 886 -5.30 -14.93 -51.54
C TYR A 886 -6.24 -15.79 -52.37
N TYR A 887 -6.17 -17.09 -52.13
CA TYR A 887 -7.00 -18.12 -52.73
C TYR A 887 -8.02 -18.61 -51.69
N PRO A 888 -9.11 -17.85 -51.47
CA PRO A 888 -10.09 -18.25 -50.47
C PRO A 888 -10.76 -19.59 -50.85
N PRO A 889 -11.24 -20.37 -49.86
CA PRO A 889 -11.97 -21.61 -50.12
C PRO A 889 -13.23 -21.32 -50.94
N ALA A 890 -13.75 -22.33 -51.67
CA ALA A 890 -14.86 -22.21 -52.63
C ALA A 890 -16.19 -21.60 -52.08
N SER A 891 -16.26 -21.31 -50.78
CA SER A 891 -17.38 -20.63 -50.11
C SER A 891 -17.18 -19.13 -49.88
N LEU A 892 -16.00 -18.56 -50.16
CA LEU A 892 -15.68 -17.15 -49.90
C LEU A 892 -15.13 -16.52 -51.19
N GLY A 893 -16.00 -15.93 -52.01
CA GLY A 893 -15.62 -15.29 -53.28
C GLY A 893 -16.11 -16.07 -54.51
N LEU A 894 -17.35 -15.82 -54.92
CA LEU A 894 -17.88 -16.14 -56.24
C LEU A 894 -17.62 -14.98 -57.21
N ASP A 895 -17.57 -15.24 -58.53
CA ASP A 895 -17.38 -14.19 -59.55
C ASP A 895 -18.46 -13.07 -59.46
N THR A 896 -19.64 -13.42 -58.94
CA THR A 896 -20.74 -12.48 -58.71
C THR A 896 -20.52 -11.54 -57.52
N ASP A 897 -19.62 -11.87 -56.60
CA ASP A 897 -19.46 -11.14 -55.34
C ASP A 897 -18.75 -9.80 -55.53
N PHE A 898 -19.20 -8.76 -54.84
CA PHE A 898 -18.50 -7.48 -54.79
C PHE A 898 -17.48 -7.53 -53.65
N PRO A 899 -16.18 -7.42 -53.95
CA PRO A 899 -15.14 -7.53 -52.93
C PRO A 899 -15.12 -6.27 -52.04
N VAL A 900 -14.93 -6.46 -50.74
CA VAL A 900 -14.73 -5.38 -49.77
C VAL A 900 -13.51 -5.70 -48.94
N ALA A 901 -12.67 -4.69 -48.68
CA ALA A 901 -11.49 -4.78 -47.83
C ALA A 901 -11.56 -3.71 -46.73
N GLY A 902 -11.02 -4.02 -45.56
CA GLY A 902 -11.07 -3.17 -44.38
C GLY A 902 -10.38 -3.83 -43.17
N HIS A 903 -10.15 -3.04 -42.12
CA HIS A 903 -9.64 -3.51 -40.84
C HIS A 903 -10.83 -3.80 -39.91
N TRP A 904 -11.38 -5.01 -40.01
CA TRP A 904 -12.59 -5.46 -39.33
C TRP A 904 -12.35 -5.93 -37.89
#